data_AF-A0A5D3AMS6-F1
#
_entry.id   AF-A0A5D3AMS6-F1
#
_cell.length_a   1.000
_cell.length_b   1.000
_cell.length_c   1.000
_cell.angle_alpha   90.00
_cell.angle_beta   90.00
_cell.angle_gamma   90.00
#
_symmetry.space_group_name_H-M   'P 1'
#
loop_
_entity.id
_entity.type
_entity.pdbx_description
1 polymer ?
#
loop_
_entity_poly.entity_id
_entity_poly.type
_entity_poly.pdbx_seq_one_letter_code
_entity_poly.pdbx_strand_id
1 'polypeptide(L)'
;MSTTTKTKIAVAQIRSTGDPVANLRRSENVIRSAVKEGAKAIFLPEASDFIHPDKAHSRTLSQPLAEHTFTLGLQKLAKDLGVVISAGVHEGPEDESEQRVYNTHVLIGTEGELLARYRKVHLFDVELKKAPGPDGMEQPPQRVGESERILRGESITPPVQVEGLGKIGLEICYDIRFPEVSIILTRLGAQILLFPSAFTIKTGRDHWHTLCKATAIQYQTYLIASAQYGAHNEGRTSWGETIAFSPWGEQLGRLRSVDDTPPPQKGEQGDQEVEQLYEESGEYFITEIALDKVEEGTHKTIHSFVQMATQHEEDKATTLPPNMRNYKFTGPLRPVYPLSKKREVPAHIPRPDYADHPQGMSLSEAVRERTAKILTKEEQDGVRKVCRLAREVLDIVAAAVKPGVTTDELDAICHAACIERDSYPSPLNYVKFPKSICTSVNEVICHGIPDQRPLVEGDIVNLDVTLFHGGYHGDLNATYPVGKCDPESLDLIATTKAATEAAIAICKPGVPYREIGNKIEEIIKPKGYGIVRRYTGHGINQLFHCLPTIVHYGGSKTPGRMEAGQVFTIEPMVNLGSANLEHWNDDWTAVTVDGRRSAQFEETILITETGVEILTRIPASSSSKKNKKKKKNASAAANGTATPDSSATPEVGTPASEVAKGLDGLEVEASS
;
A
#
# COMPACT_ATOMS: atom_id res chain seq x y z
N MET A 1 38.84 -1.05 8.52
CA MET A 1 38.37 -2.23 9.28
C MET A 1 36.96 -1.91 9.74
N SER A 2 35.95 -2.41 9.06
CA SER A 2 34.55 -2.23 9.49
C SER A 2 34.37 -3.03 10.77
N THR A 3 33.98 -2.39 11.87
CA THR A 3 33.70 -3.08 13.13
C THR A 3 32.44 -3.91 12.95
N THR A 4 32.58 -5.23 12.84
CA THR A 4 31.48 -6.20 12.84
C THR A 4 30.51 -5.89 14.00
N THR A 5 29.30 -5.47 13.68
CA THR A 5 28.27 -5.17 14.68
C THR A 5 27.70 -6.50 15.15
N LYS A 6 28.17 -6.97 16.31
CA LYS A 6 27.64 -8.17 16.95
C LYS A 6 26.49 -7.82 17.88
N THR A 7 25.43 -8.59 17.84
CA THR A 7 24.26 -8.38 18.71
C THR A 7 24.13 -9.54 19.68
N LYS A 8 24.09 -9.22 20.98
CA LYS A 8 23.86 -10.21 22.04
C LYS A 8 22.39 -10.58 22.11
N ILE A 9 22.11 -11.88 22.10
CA ILE A 9 20.77 -12.45 22.20
C ILE A 9 20.72 -13.50 23.31
N ALA A 10 19.52 -13.79 23.79
CA ALA A 10 19.23 -14.88 24.70
C ALA A 10 18.27 -15.89 24.07
N VAL A 11 18.52 -17.18 24.28
CA VAL A 11 17.60 -18.25 23.84
C VAL A 11 17.17 -19.02 25.07
N ALA A 12 15.87 -19.02 25.35
CA ALA A 12 15.33 -19.50 26.62
C ALA A 12 14.65 -20.86 26.48
N GLN A 13 14.71 -21.61 27.58
CA GLN A 13 13.98 -22.83 27.85
C GLN A 13 13.11 -22.62 29.09
N ILE A 14 11.81 -22.85 28.96
CA ILE A 14 10.86 -22.74 30.08
C ILE A 14 10.00 -24.00 30.18
N ARG A 15 9.18 -24.07 31.24
CA ARG A 15 8.19 -25.12 31.45
C ARG A 15 6.82 -24.50 31.67
N SER A 16 6.06 -24.35 30.60
CA SER A 16 4.69 -23.82 30.68
C SER A 16 3.73 -24.89 31.23
N THR A 17 2.80 -24.45 32.06
CA THR A 17 1.76 -25.29 32.68
C THR A 17 0.36 -24.85 32.21
N GLY A 18 -0.70 -25.37 32.81
CA GLY A 18 -2.07 -24.91 32.56
C GLY A 18 -2.40 -23.51 33.09
N ASP A 19 -1.49 -22.84 33.83
CA ASP A 19 -1.73 -21.52 34.45
C ASP A 19 -1.01 -20.39 33.68
N PRO A 20 -1.76 -19.58 32.89
CA PRO A 20 -1.17 -18.49 32.11
C PRO A 20 -0.53 -17.38 32.94
N VAL A 21 -1.02 -17.13 34.15
CA VAL A 21 -0.49 -16.07 35.02
C VAL A 21 0.86 -16.49 35.58
N ALA A 22 0.97 -17.75 36.04
CA ALA A 22 2.24 -18.30 36.47
C ALA A 22 3.26 -18.35 35.31
N ASN A 23 2.81 -18.79 34.13
CA ASN A 23 3.67 -18.85 32.95
C ASN A 23 4.20 -17.47 32.51
N LEU A 24 3.36 -16.42 32.60
CA LEU A 24 3.78 -15.04 32.33
C LEU A 24 4.87 -14.60 33.31
N ARG A 25 4.69 -14.84 34.61
CA ARG A 25 5.71 -14.51 35.63
C ARG A 25 7.04 -15.21 35.38
N ARG A 26 7.01 -16.51 35.03
CA ARG A 26 8.23 -17.25 34.67
C ARG A 26 8.94 -16.64 33.46
N SER A 27 8.16 -16.30 32.43
CA SER A 27 8.66 -15.62 31.23
C SER A 27 9.27 -14.24 31.56
N GLU A 28 8.60 -13.44 32.40
CA GLU A 28 9.13 -12.16 32.86
C GLU A 28 10.46 -12.33 33.61
N ASN A 29 10.58 -13.34 34.47
CA ASN A 29 11.79 -13.61 35.25
C ASN A 29 12.97 -13.95 34.34
N VAL A 30 12.78 -14.87 33.37
CA VAL A 30 13.85 -15.26 32.45
C VAL A 30 14.26 -14.10 31.53
N ILE A 31 13.29 -13.30 31.05
CA ILE A 31 13.55 -12.11 30.22
C ILE A 31 14.34 -11.06 31.00
N ARG A 32 13.91 -10.72 32.22
CA ARG A 32 14.61 -9.74 33.06
C ARG A 32 16.02 -10.18 33.40
N SER A 33 16.23 -11.48 33.62
CA SER A 33 17.57 -12.04 33.84
C SER A 33 18.45 -11.85 32.60
N ALA A 34 17.97 -12.25 31.42
CA ALA A 34 18.72 -12.12 30.17
C ALA A 34 19.05 -10.66 29.80
N VAL A 35 18.12 -9.72 30.02
CA VAL A 35 18.35 -8.29 29.78
C VAL A 35 19.42 -7.73 30.73
N LYS A 36 19.47 -8.19 32.00
CA LYS A 36 20.55 -7.81 32.93
C LYS A 36 21.93 -8.28 32.44
N GLU A 37 21.99 -9.38 31.71
CA GLU A 37 23.21 -9.88 31.05
C GLU A 37 23.50 -9.22 29.69
N GLY A 38 22.66 -8.26 29.27
CA GLY A 38 22.87 -7.43 28.10
C GLY A 38 22.24 -7.95 26.81
N ALA A 39 21.33 -8.93 26.88
CA ALA A 39 20.58 -9.40 25.73
C ALA A 39 19.73 -8.26 25.12
N LYS A 40 19.75 -8.15 23.79
CA LYS A 40 18.93 -7.22 22.99
C LYS A 40 17.69 -7.89 22.38
N ALA A 41 17.72 -9.21 22.28
CA ALA A 41 16.55 -10.03 22.00
C ALA A 41 16.53 -11.27 22.88
N ILE A 42 15.33 -11.78 23.13
CA ILE A 42 15.12 -13.07 23.79
C ILE A 42 14.06 -13.89 23.06
N PHE A 43 14.36 -15.17 22.87
CA PHE A 43 13.51 -16.12 22.17
C PHE A 43 12.95 -17.14 23.17
N LEU A 44 11.64 -17.07 23.41
CA LEU A 44 10.86 -18.00 24.22
C LEU A 44 10.26 -19.13 23.35
N PRO A 45 9.93 -20.29 23.92
CA PRO A 45 9.42 -21.44 23.16
C PRO A 45 7.95 -21.32 22.74
N GLU A 46 7.47 -22.35 22.03
CA GLU A 46 6.06 -22.55 21.68
C GLU A 46 5.23 -22.77 22.95
N ALA A 47 3.94 -22.42 22.90
CA ALA A 47 3.03 -22.60 24.04
C ALA A 47 3.54 -21.97 25.35
N SER A 48 4.23 -20.82 25.23
CA SER A 48 4.77 -20.09 26.38
C SER A 48 3.66 -19.62 27.31
N ASP A 49 2.47 -19.36 26.76
CA ASP A 49 1.29 -18.92 27.47
C ASP A 49 0.63 -20.02 28.32
N PHE A 50 0.37 -21.21 27.78
CA PHE A 50 -0.13 -22.37 28.53
C PHE A 50 -0.01 -23.69 27.80
N ILE A 51 0.03 -24.79 28.56
CA ILE A 51 -0.10 -26.17 28.06
C ILE A 51 -1.15 -26.89 28.90
N HIS A 52 -2.34 -27.06 28.34
CA HIS A 52 -3.50 -27.65 29.04
C HIS A 52 -4.01 -28.93 28.35
N PRO A 53 -4.30 -30.02 29.09
CA PRO A 53 -4.76 -31.28 28.49
C PRO A 53 -6.20 -31.22 27.98
N ASP A 54 -7.05 -30.35 28.53
CA ASP A 54 -8.45 -30.20 28.09
C ASP A 54 -8.62 -29.12 27.01
N LYS A 55 -9.28 -29.48 25.90
CA LYS A 55 -9.46 -28.61 24.72
C LYS A 55 -10.43 -27.46 25.01
N ALA A 56 -11.55 -27.73 25.68
CA ALA A 56 -12.55 -26.71 25.96
C ALA A 56 -11.95 -25.62 26.86
N HIS A 57 -11.19 -26.02 27.87
CA HIS A 57 -10.48 -25.10 28.74
C HIS A 57 -9.41 -24.30 27.99
N SER A 58 -8.62 -24.92 27.10
CA SER A 58 -7.67 -24.20 26.24
C SER A 58 -8.36 -23.07 25.44
N ARG A 59 -9.57 -23.31 24.91
CA ARG A 59 -10.33 -22.28 24.20
C ARG A 59 -10.75 -21.12 25.09
N THR A 60 -11.09 -21.38 26.36
CA THR A 60 -11.43 -20.32 27.34
C THR A 60 -10.23 -19.47 27.75
N LEU A 61 -9.02 -20.02 27.69
CA LEU A 61 -7.78 -19.31 27.98
C LEU A 61 -7.26 -18.53 26.78
N SER A 62 -7.51 -19.02 25.55
CA SER A 62 -7.12 -18.34 24.33
C SER A 62 -8.01 -17.11 24.07
N GLN A 63 -7.37 -16.00 23.70
CA GLN A 63 -8.03 -14.76 23.30
C GLN A 63 -7.39 -14.26 22.00
N PRO A 64 -8.09 -13.43 21.21
CA PRO A 64 -7.44 -12.68 20.13
C PRO A 64 -6.23 -11.90 20.67
N LEU A 65 -5.15 -11.78 19.90
CA LEU A 65 -3.88 -11.22 20.40
C LEU A 65 -4.02 -9.81 21.02
N ALA A 66 -4.96 -9.00 20.52
CA ALA A 66 -5.23 -7.66 21.05
C ALA A 66 -5.75 -7.65 22.50
N GLU A 67 -6.34 -8.76 22.95
CA GLU A 67 -6.89 -8.94 24.29
C GLU A 67 -6.11 -10.00 25.09
N HIS A 68 -5.21 -10.74 24.43
CA HIS A 68 -4.49 -11.85 25.01
C HIS A 68 -3.53 -11.40 26.12
N THR A 69 -3.94 -11.67 27.36
CA THR A 69 -3.27 -11.13 28.56
C THR A 69 -1.78 -11.47 28.62
N PHE A 70 -1.38 -12.69 28.22
CA PHE A 70 0.03 -13.08 28.17
C PHE A 70 0.83 -12.26 27.15
N THR A 71 0.29 -12.09 25.94
CA THR A 71 0.94 -11.29 24.88
C THR A 71 1.04 -9.83 25.28
N LEU A 72 -0.03 -9.25 25.82
CA LEU A 72 -0.04 -7.88 26.33
C LEU A 72 0.98 -7.66 27.45
N GLY A 73 1.14 -8.66 28.33
CA GLY A 73 2.19 -8.66 29.36
C GLY A 73 3.59 -8.61 28.76
N LEU A 74 3.86 -9.44 27.74
CA LEU A 74 5.14 -9.41 27.01
C LEU A 74 5.36 -8.10 26.24
N GLN A 75 4.33 -7.53 25.61
CA GLN A 75 4.43 -6.23 24.92
C GLN A 75 4.81 -5.10 25.88
N LYS A 76 4.16 -5.07 27.05
CA LYS A 76 4.52 -4.12 28.11
C LYS A 76 5.97 -4.33 28.57
N LEU A 77 6.37 -5.58 28.79
CA LEU A 77 7.73 -5.88 29.24
C LEU A 77 8.79 -5.53 28.19
N ALA A 78 8.54 -5.83 26.91
CA ALA A 78 9.41 -5.47 25.79
C ALA A 78 9.71 -3.97 25.78
N LYS A 79 8.64 -3.17 25.91
CA LYS A 79 8.70 -1.71 26.00
C LYS A 79 9.47 -1.24 27.24
N ASP A 80 9.14 -1.77 28.41
CA ASP A 80 9.76 -1.37 29.68
C ASP A 80 11.27 -1.66 29.70
N LEU A 81 11.72 -2.68 28.97
CA LEU A 81 13.12 -3.13 28.95
C LEU A 81 13.89 -2.75 27.67
N GLY A 82 13.21 -2.28 26.62
CA GLY A 82 13.80 -2.02 25.31
C GLY A 82 14.41 -3.27 24.67
N VAL A 83 13.68 -4.39 24.71
CA VAL A 83 14.15 -5.71 24.23
C VAL A 83 13.18 -6.30 23.22
N VAL A 84 13.70 -6.96 22.18
CA VAL A 84 12.88 -7.73 21.24
C VAL A 84 12.50 -9.08 21.86
N ILE A 85 11.23 -9.46 21.79
CA ILE A 85 10.74 -10.72 22.36
C ILE A 85 10.08 -11.55 21.27
N SER A 86 10.46 -12.82 21.19
CA SER A 86 9.78 -13.83 20.36
C SER A 86 9.15 -14.87 21.26
N ALA A 87 7.88 -15.23 21.03
CA ALA A 87 7.20 -16.27 21.81
C ALA A 87 6.16 -17.00 20.96
N GLY A 88 5.96 -18.30 21.19
CA GLY A 88 4.78 -19.00 20.69
C GLY A 88 3.66 -19.01 21.71
N VAL A 89 2.43 -18.74 21.27
CA VAL A 89 1.21 -18.59 22.08
C VAL A 89 0.02 -19.25 21.38
N HIS A 90 -1.05 -19.49 22.14
CA HIS A 90 -2.34 -19.95 21.64
C HIS A 90 -3.28 -18.76 21.38
N GLU A 91 -3.40 -18.35 20.11
CA GLU A 91 -4.28 -17.26 19.71
C GLU A 91 -5.72 -17.74 19.52
N GLY A 92 -6.67 -17.04 20.14
CA GLY A 92 -8.09 -17.29 19.92
C GLY A 92 -8.53 -16.84 18.52
N PRO A 93 -9.32 -17.65 17.78
CA PRO A 93 -9.86 -17.24 16.49
C PRO A 93 -10.89 -16.11 16.66
N GLU A 94 -11.09 -15.37 15.58
CA GLU A 94 -12.09 -14.29 15.50
C GLU A 94 -13.53 -14.85 15.55
N ASP A 95 -13.75 -16.09 15.10
CA ASP A 95 -15.02 -16.79 15.23
C ASP A 95 -15.19 -17.37 16.65
N GLU A 96 -16.12 -16.80 17.41
CA GLU A 96 -16.45 -17.26 18.77
C GLU A 96 -17.03 -18.68 18.82
N SER A 97 -17.61 -19.17 17.72
CA SER A 97 -18.16 -20.52 17.64
C SER A 97 -17.07 -21.60 17.50
N GLU A 98 -15.92 -21.22 16.99
CA GLU A 98 -14.78 -22.13 16.79
C GLU A 98 -14.18 -22.53 18.14
N GLN A 99 -14.02 -23.85 18.32
CA GLN A 99 -13.59 -24.47 19.58
C GLN A 99 -12.09 -24.81 19.58
N ARG A 100 -11.41 -24.60 18.46
CA ARG A 100 -9.96 -24.74 18.31
C ARG A 100 -9.27 -23.38 18.44
N VAL A 101 -7.95 -23.42 18.57
CA VAL A 101 -7.10 -22.22 18.74
C VAL A 101 -6.01 -22.20 17.68
N TYR A 102 -5.47 -21.05 17.32
CA TYR A 102 -4.26 -21.01 16.50
C TYR A 102 -3.03 -21.24 17.38
N ASN A 103 -2.04 -21.92 16.81
CA ASN A 103 -0.69 -21.94 17.35
C ASN A 103 0.11 -20.86 16.64
N THR A 104 0.44 -19.80 17.38
CA THR A 104 0.88 -18.52 16.81
C THR A 104 2.22 -18.11 17.37
N HIS A 105 3.17 -17.81 16.49
CA HIS A 105 4.45 -17.22 16.80
C HIS A 105 4.35 -15.71 16.66
N VAL A 106 4.58 -14.99 17.76
CA VAL A 106 4.62 -13.54 17.79
C VAL A 106 6.05 -13.04 17.93
N LEU A 107 6.37 -11.98 17.20
CA LEU A 107 7.59 -11.20 17.35
C LEU A 107 7.21 -9.77 17.79
N ILE A 108 7.71 -9.37 18.95
CA ILE A 108 7.39 -8.11 19.61
C ILE A 108 8.64 -7.22 19.60
N GLY A 109 8.48 -5.99 19.12
CA GLY A 109 9.53 -4.98 19.04
C GLY A 109 9.78 -4.26 20.35
N THR A 110 10.80 -3.40 20.35
CA THR A 110 11.29 -2.71 21.55
C THR A 110 10.33 -1.65 22.08
N GLU A 111 9.34 -1.22 21.30
CA GLU A 111 8.28 -0.28 21.73
C GLU A 111 7.01 -1.02 22.18
N GLY A 112 7.05 -2.36 22.22
CA GLY A 112 5.92 -3.22 22.54
C GLY A 112 4.97 -3.47 21.37
N GLU A 113 5.32 -3.01 20.17
CA GLU A 113 4.58 -3.25 18.93
C GLU A 113 4.72 -4.71 18.47
N LEU A 114 3.67 -5.25 17.85
CA LEU A 114 3.72 -6.57 17.22
C LEU A 114 4.34 -6.43 15.82
N LEU A 115 5.61 -6.83 15.69
CA LEU A 115 6.38 -6.75 14.44
C LEU A 115 5.98 -7.82 13.42
N ALA A 116 5.69 -9.03 13.89
CA ALA A 116 5.29 -10.15 13.05
C ALA A 116 4.38 -11.12 13.80
N ARG A 117 3.53 -11.82 13.04
CA ARG A 117 2.64 -12.88 13.53
C ARG A 117 2.59 -13.99 12.49
N TYR A 118 2.98 -15.20 12.88
CA TYR A 118 2.90 -16.39 12.04
C TYR A 118 2.02 -17.45 12.71
N ARG A 119 0.99 -17.94 12.02
CA ARG A 119 0.11 -19.05 12.46
C ARG A 119 0.63 -20.34 11.83
N LYS A 120 0.87 -21.38 12.64
CA LYS A 120 1.48 -22.65 12.22
C LYS A 120 0.74 -23.30 11.04
N VAL A 121 1.43 -23.53 9.92
CA VAL A 121 0.81 -24.09 8.72
C VAL A 121 0.90 -25.61 8.64
N HIS A 122 1.88 -26.25 9.32
CA HIS A 122 2.01 -27.70 9.41
C HIS A 122 1.61 -28.22 10.78
N LEU A 123 0.45 -28.87 10.85
CA LEU A 123 -0.05 -29.49 12.07
C LEU A 123 0.47 -30.93 12.18
N PHE A 124 0.88 -31.32 13.39
CA PHE A 124 1.33 -32.68 13.69
C PHE A 124 0.14 -33.63 13.79
N ASP A 125 -0.23 -34.26 12.67
CA ASP A 125 -1.21 -35.34 12.62
C ASP A 125 -0.53 -36.67 12.32
N VAL A 126 -0.59 -37.62 13.25
CA VAL A 126 -0.02 -38.97 13.07
C VAL A 126 -1.08 -40.04 13.34
N GLU A 127 -1.16 -41.02 12.45
CA GLU A 127 -1.89 -42.26 12.68
C GLU A 127 -0.95 -43.32 13.26
N LEU A 128 -1.14 -43.64 14.53
CA LEU A 128 -0.37 -44.68 15.21
C LEU A 128 -1.10 -46.01 15.07
N LYS A 129 -0.46 -47.00 14.42
CA LYS A 129 -0.93 -48.39 14.48
C LYS A 129 -0.87 -48.87 15.93
N LYS A 130 -2.00 -49.31 16.45
CA LYS A 130 -2.07 -49.97 17.76
C LYS A 130 -1.54 -51.39 17.64
N ALA A 131 -0.89 -51.89 18.71
CA ALA A 131 -0.58 -53.32 18.79
C ALA A 131 -1.88 -54.14 18.68
N PRO A 132 -1.83 -55.37 18.13
CA PRO A 132 -3.01 -56.25 18.09
C PRO A 132 -3.65 -56.37 19.47
N GLY A 133 -4.97 -56.46 19.52
CA GLY A 133 -5.71 -56.64 20.77
C GLY A 133 -5.32 -57.94 21.48
N PRO A 134 -5.77 -58.14 22.73
CA PRO A 134 -5.60 -59.41 23.44
C PRO A 134 -6.17 -60.63 22.68
N ASP A 135 -7.08 -60.39 21.74
CA ASP A 135 -7.72 -61.33 20.82
C ASP A 135 -6.93 -61.56 19.51
N GLY A 136 -5.77 -60.89 19.35
CA GLY A 136 -4.94 -60.96 18.15
C GLY A 136 -5.46 -60.16 16.96
N MET A 137 -6.57 -59.43 17.11
CA MET A 137 -7.15 -58.62 16.03
C MET A 137 -6.40 -57.30 15.87
N GLU A 138 -6.18 -56.88 14.61
CA GLU A 138 -5.66 -55.55 14.31
C GLU A 138 -6.62 -54.48 14.85
N GLN A 139 -6.11 -53.61 15.71
CA GLN A 139 -6.88 -52.50 16.24
C GLN A 139 -6.86 -51.34 15.24
N PRO A 140 -7.98 -50.60 15.09
CA PRO A 140 -7.99 -49.40 14.25
C PRO A 140 -6.91 -48.41 14.73
N PRO A 141 -6.20 -47.75 13.79
CA PRO A 141 -5.13 -46.84 14.13
C PRO A 141 -5.66 -45.69 15.00
N GLN A 142 -4.86 -45.28 15.98
CA GLN A 142 -5.16 -44.12 16.80
C GLN A 142 -4.66 -42.88 16.08
N ARG A 143 -5.58 -42.02 15.64
CA ARG A 143 -5.23 -40.68 15.17
C ARG A 143 -4.89 -39.83 16.39
N VAL A 144 -3.67 -39.33 16.45
CA VAL A 144 -3.25 -38.30 17.41
C VAL A 144 -2.98 -37.06 16.56
N GLY A 145 -3.98 -36.18 16.50
CA GLY A 145 -3.95 -35.03 15.60
C GLY A 145 -3.93 -33.70 16.31
N GLU A 146 -2.86 -32.93 16.12
CA GLU A 146 -2.83 -31.50 16.49
C GLU A 146 -4.01 -30.75 15.86
N SER A 147 -4.46 -31.16 14.66
CA SER A 147 -5.61 -30.57 13.95
C SER A 147 -6.97 -30.66 14.66
N GLU A 148 -7.12 -31.54 15.65
CA GLU A 148 -8.32 -31.62 16.46
C GLU A 148 -8.44 -30.45 17.45
N ARG A 149 -7.31 -29.81 17.77
CA ARG A 149 -7.21 -28.75 18.79
C ARG A 149 -6.73 -27.43 18.21
N ILE A 150 -5.92 -27.49 17.16
CA ILE A 150 -5.25 -26.35 16.55
C ILE A 150 -5.82 -26.07 15.16
N LEU A 151 -6.05 -24.79 14.86
CA LEU A 151 -6.36 -24.31 13.53
C LEU A 151 -5.07 -24.14 12.71
N ARG A 152 -5.15 -24.55 11.44
CA ARG A 152 -4.04 -24.38 10.49
C ARG A 152 -3.95 -22.92 10.08
N GLY A 153 -2.73 -22.37 10.04
CA GLY A 153 -2.46 -21.10 9.39
C GLY A 153 -2.63 -21.18 7.86
N GLU A 154 -2.98 -20.05 7.25
CA GLU A 154 -3.28 -19.98 5.81
C GLU A 154 -2.11 -19.42 4.98
N SER A 155 -1.09 -18.84 5.63
CA SER A 155 0.00 -18.16 4.94
C SER A 155 1.33 -18.23 5.71
N ILE A 156 2.43 -18.14 4.95
CA ILE A 156 3.78 -17.95 5.48
C ILE A 156 4.02 -16.45 5.61
N THR A 157 4.49 -16.00 6.78
CA THR A 157 4.79 -14.59 7.03
C THR A 157 6.17 -14.24 6.46
N PRO A 158 6.30 -13.24 5.56
CA PRO A 158 7.60 -12.84 5.03
C PRO A 158 8.59 -12.43 6.14
N PRO A 159 9.91 -12.61 5.95
CA PRO A 159 10.89 -12.23 6.97
C PRO A 159 10.83 -10.74 7.31
N VAL A 160 10.82 -10.41 8.59
CA VAL A 160 10.71 -9.03 9.07
C VAL A 160 12.08 -8.48 9.42
N GLN A 161 12.38 -7.27 8.94
CA GLN A 161 13.61 -6.56 9.28
C GLN A 161 13.51 -6.03 10.72
N VAL A 162 14.46 -6.45 11.56
CA VAL A 162 14.59 -5.96 12.93
C VAL A 162 15.92 -5.21 13.06
N GLU A 163 15.87 -4.00 13.60
CA GLU A 163 17.06 -3.17 13.79
C GLU A 163 18.06 -3.88 14.72
N GLY A 164 19.31 -3.95 14.31
CA GLY A 164 20.37 -4.64 15.04
C GLY A 164 20.37 -6.18 14.98
N LEU A 165 19.31 -6.83 14.47
CA LEU A 165 19.23 -8.30 14.39
C LEU A 165 19.17 -8.84 12.96
N GLY A 166 18.75 -8.05 11.98
CA GLY A 166 18.63 -8.48 10.58
C GLY A 166 17.21 -8.92 10.23
N LYS A 167 17.07 -9.62 9.10
CA LYS A 167 15.78 -10.19 8.66
C LYS A 167 15.51 -11.51 9.36
N ILE A 168 14.36 -11.60 10.03
CA ILE A 168 13.96 -12.75 10.85
C ILE A 168 12.77 -13.46 10.18
N GLY A 169 12.93 -14.76 9.91
CA GLY A 169 11.84 -15.66 9.50
C GLY A 169 11.25 -16.39 10.71
N LEU A 170 9.92 -16.52 10.73
CA LEU A 170 9.17 -17.16 11.82
C LEU A 170 8.65 -18.52 11.35
N GLU A 171 8.91 -19.56 12.15
CA GLU A 171 8.42 -20.92 11.97
C GLU A 171 8.05 -21.51 13.33
N ILE A 172 7.34 -22.63 13.41
CA ILE A 172 6.98 -23.25 14.69
C ILE A 172 7.24 -24.75 14.66
N CYS A 173 8.11 -25.22 15.56
CA CYS A 173 8.24 -26.62 15.97
C CYS A 173 8.26 -27.62 14.80
N TYR A 174 7.11 -28.21 14.48
CA TYR A 174 6.95 -29.24 13.45
C TYR A 174 7.24 -28.74 12.03
N ASP A 175 7.17 -27.42 11.78
CA ASP A 175 7.53 -26.80 10.51
C ASP A 175 8.96 -27.16 10.06
N ILE A 176 9.88 -27.42 11.00
CA ILE A 176 11.27 -27.82 10.69
C ILE A 176 11.40 -29.10 9.86
N ARG A 177 10.33 -29.91 9.78
CA ARG A 177 10.30 -31.12 8.94
C ARG A 177 9.92 -30.85 7.50
N PHE A 178 9.47 -29.65 7.19
CA PHE A 178 8.99 -29.22 5.89
C PHE A 178 9.97 -28.18 5.34
N PRO A 179 10.94 -28.62 4.52
CA PRO A 179 11.99 -27.74 4.04
C PRO A 179 11.45 -26.53 3.26
N GLU A 180 10.23 -26.62 2.73
CA GLU A 180 9.58 -25.58 1.93
C GLU A 180 9.51 -24.23 2.66
N VAL A 181 9.16 -24.21 3.96
CA VAL A 181 8.99 -22.95 4.71
C VAL A 181 10.34 -22.27 4.91
N SER A 182 11.34 -22.99 5.43
CA SER A 182 12.70 -22.48 5.59
C SER A 182 13.33 -22.08 4.24
N ILE A 183 13.07 -22.83 3.15
CA ILE A 183 13.49 -22.48 1.80
C ILE A 183 12.87 -21.14 1.38
N ILE A 184 11.57 -20.96 1.55
CA ILE A 184 10.86 -19.73 1.18
C ILE A 184 11.42 -18.54 1.98
N LEU A 185 11.50 -18.67 3.31
CA LEU A 185 11.94 -17.59 4.19
C LEU A 185 13.40 -17.17 3.90
N THR A 186 14.31 -18.13 3.76
CA THR A 186 15.72 -17.82 3.42
C THR A 186 15.87 -17.23 2.03
N ARG A 187 15.07 -17.67 1.05
CA ARG A 187 15.03 -17.07 -0.29
C ARG A 187 14.49 -15.64 -0.30
N LEU A 188 13.55 -15.32 0.59
CA LEU A 188 13.07 -13.96 0.86
C LEU A 188 14.08 -13.11 1.69
N GLY A 189 15.22 -13.70 2.04
CA GLY A 189 16.34 -13.02 2.68
C GLY A 189 16.36 -13.13 4.20
N ALA A 190 15.69 -14.12 4.81
CA ALA A 190 15.84 -14.40 6.24
C ALA A 190 17.31 -14.75 6.56
N GLN A 191 17.90 -13.97 7.46
CA GLN A 191 19.25 -14.20 8.00
C GLN A 191 19.21 -15.00 9.31
N ILE A 192 18.03 -15.03 9.95
CA ILE A 192 17.74 -15.80 11.16
C ILE A 192 16.41 -16.53 10.92
N LEU A 193 16.38 -17.84 11.20
CA LEU A 193 15.15 -18.63 11.32
C LEU A 193 14.91 -18.97 12.78
N LEU A 194 13.67 -18.76 13.22
CA LEU A 194 13.24 -19.00 14.59
C LEU A 194 12.30 -20.21 14.66
N PHE A 195 12.52 -21.10 15.63
CA PHE A 195 11.70 -22.28 15.89
C PHE A 195 11.33 -22.39 17.38
N PRO A 196 10.41 -21.57 17.92
CA PRO A 196 9.73 -21.88 19.16
C PRO A 196 9.13 -23.29 19.10
N SER A 197 9.42 -24.12 20.11
CA SER A 197 9.15 -25.55 20.03
C SER A 197 8.73 -26.20 21.33
N ALA A 198 7.82 -27.17 21.24
CA ALA A 198 7.46 -28.11 22.31
C ALA A 198 7.59 -29.56 21.82
N PHE A 199 8.79 -29.97 21.41
CA PHE A 199 9.03 -31.26 20.78
C PHE A 199 8.76 -32.45 21.71
N THR A 200 8.20 -33.54 21.19
CA THR A 200 7.97 -34.77 21.98
C THR A 200 9.27 -35.52 22.25
N ILE A 201 9.36 -36.25 23.37
CA ILE A 201 10.60 -36.93 23.80
C ILE A 201 11.21 -37.80 22.70
N LYS A 202 10.44 -38.72 22.11
CA LYS A 202 10.97 -39.69 21.14
C LYS A 202 11.57 -39.00 19.91
N THR A 203 10.80 -38.12 19.28
CA THR A 203 11.28 -37.40 18.09
C THR A 203 12.32 -36.33 18.43
N GLY A 204 12.30 -35.83 19.67
CA GLY A 204 13.28 -34.90 20.22
C GLY A 204 14.65 -35.55 20.24
N ARG A 205 14.76 -36.66 20.98
CA ARG A 205 15.95 -37.50 21.08
C ARG A 205 16.54 -37.87 19.72
N ASP A 206 15.69 -38.36 18.81
CA ASP A 206 16.19 -38.96 17.57
C ASP A 206 16.49 -37.93 16.48
N HIS A 207 15.79 -36.78 16.47
CA HIS A 207 15.80 -35.88 15.31
C HIS A 207 16.13 -34.42 15.61
N TRP A 208 15.84 -33.89 16.79
CA TRP A 208 15.78 -32.44 17.03
C TRP A 208 17.10 -31.72 16.73
N HIS A 209 18.18 -32.15 17.39
CA HIS A 209 19.52 -31.63 17.15
C HIS A 209 19.90 -31.70 15.67
N THR A 210 19.67 -32.86 15.04
CA THR A 210 20.03 -33.12 13.64
C THR A 210 19.29 -32.20 12.70
N LEU A 211 17.98 -32.01 12.88
CA LEU A 211 17.15 -31.14 12.04
C LEU A 211 17.56 -29.67 12.18
N CYS A 212 17.77 -29.20 13.41
CA CYS A 212 18.23 -27.84 13.68
C CYS A 212 19.59 -27.56 13.03
N LYS A 213 20.57 -28.46 13.22
CA LYS A 213 21.90 -28.30 12.62
C LYS A 213 21.86 -28.37 11.10
N ALA A 214 21.13 -29.34 10.54
CA ALA A 214 20.99 -29.50 9.09
C ALA A 214 20.35 -28.28 8.44
N THR A 215 19.29 -27.74 9.03
CA THR A 215 18.58 -26.54 8.54
C THR A 215 19.50 -25.32 8.50
N ALA A 216 20.28 -25.08 9.58
CA ALA A 216 21.25 -23.97 9.62
C ALA A 216 22.29 -24.07 8.48
N ILE A 217 22.87 -25.27 8.30
CA ILE A 217 23.88 -25.54 7.26
C ILE A 217 23.26 -25.43 5.86
N GLN A 218 22.12 -26.08 5.64
CA GLN A 218 21.51 -26.22 4.33
C GLN A 218 21.06 -24.86 3.78
N TYR A 219 20.57 -23.98 4.65
CA TYR A 219 20.07 -22.67 4.25
C TYR A 219 21.00 -21.51 4.59
N GLN A 220 22.22 -21.82 5.06
CA GLN A 220 23.27 -20.83 5.36
C GLN A 220 22.73 -19.65 6.20
N THR A 221 21.98 -19.98 7.24
CA THR A 221 21.24 -19.01 8.07
C THR A 221 21.47 -19.30 9.55
N TYR A 222 21.36 -18.29 10.40
CA TYR A 222 21.32 -18.53 11.83
C TYR A 222 20.03 -19.27 12.18
N LEU A 223 20.12 -20.36 12.93
CA LEU A 223 18.95 -21.06 13.42
C LEU A 223 18.88 -20.93 14.93
N ILE A 224 17.73 -20.50 15.42
CA ILE A 224 17.48 -20.32 16.85
C ILE A 224 16.21 -21.09 17.21
N ALA A 225 16.35 -22.10 18.05
CA ALA A 225 15.24 -22.95 18.45
C ALA A 225 15.11 -22.97 19.97
N SER A 226 14.12 -22.25 20.49
CA SER A 226 13.73 -22.24 21.90
C SER A 226 12.77 -23.39 22.18
N ALA A 227 12.97 -24.10 23.29
CA ALA A 227 12.23 -25.32 23.60
C ALA A 227 11.49 -25.27 24.94
N GLN A 228 10.34 -25.92 25.01
CA GLN A 228 9.71 -26.32 26.27
C GLN A 228 10.44 -27.53 26.87
N TYR A 229 10.55 -27.62 28.20
CA TYR A 229 11.24 -28.71 28.89
C TYR A 229 10.42 -29.34 30.02
N GLY A 230 10.55 -30.66 30.17
CA GLY A 230 10.04 -31.40 31.32
C GLY A 230 8.54 -31.68 31.26
N ALA A 231 7.98 -32.11 32.40
CA ALA A 231 6.58 -32.50 32.52
C ALA A 231 5.69 -31.27 32.71
N HIS A 232 4.77 -31.06 31.78
CA HIS A 232 3.80 -29.94 31.82
C HIS A 232 2.51 -30.32 32.56
N ASN A 233 2.13 -31.60 32.47
CA ASN A 233 1.00 -32.23 33.13
C ASN A 233 1.17 -33.77 33.05
N GLU A 234 0.22 -34.54 33.62
CA GLU A 234 0.30 -36.02 33.63
C GLU A 234 0.43 -36.67 32.24
N GLY A 235 -0.02 -35.99 31.18
CA GLY A 235 -0.06 -36.54 29.81
C GLY A 235 0.91 -35.89 28.82
N ARG A 236 1.66 -34.85 29.21
CA ARG A 236 2.53 -34.11 28.29
C ARG A 236 3.88 -33.77 28.93
N THR A 237 4.93 -34.29 28.30
CA THR A 237 6.33 -33.99 28.60
C THR A 237 7.04 -33.54 27.33
N SER A 238 7.77 -32.44 27.39
CA SER A 238 8.55 -31.93 26.25
C SER A 238 10.04 -32.25 26.40
N TRP A 239 10.70 -32.47 25.26
CA TRP A 239 12.08 -32.89 25.16
C TRP A 239 13.10 -31.91 25.74
N GLY A 240 12.84 -30.61 25.67
CA GLY A 240 13.83 -29.57 25.93
C GLY A 240 14.79 -29.39 24.75
N GLU A 241 16.07 -29.18 25.07
CA GLU A 241 17.15 -28.93 24.11
C GLU A 241 16.94 -27.65 23.30
N THR A 242 16.79 -26.53 24.00
CA THR A 242 16.93 -25.20 23.39
C THR A 242 18.33 -25.08 22.81
N ILE A 243 18.43 -24.75 21.53
CA ILE A 243 19.68 -24.82 20.77
C ILE A 243 19.75 -23.74 19.69
N ALA A 244 20.96 -23.26 19.41
CA ALA A 244 21.20 -22.33 18.32
C ALA A 244 22.43 -22.72 17.51
N PHE A 245 22.39 -22.46 16.21
CA PHE A 245 23.47 -22.74 15.26
C PHE A 245 23.80 -21.53 14.40
N SER A 246 25.08 -21.37 14.08
CA SER A 246 25.53 -20.45 13.04
C SER A 246 25.18 -21.00 11.63
N PRO A 247 25.26 -20.16 10.58
CA PRO A 247 25.12 -20.60 9.19
C PRO A 247 26.01 -21.78 8.77
N TRP A 248 27.12 -22.00 9.48
CA TRP A 248 28.07 -23.09 9.22
C TRP A 248 27.79 -24.35 10.04
N GLY A 249 26.71 -24.36 10.83
CA GLY A 249 26.36 -25.46 11.72
C GLY A 249 27.21 -25.52 13.00
N GLU A 250 27.90 -24.44 13.35
CA GLU A 250 28.58 -24.30 14.65
C GLU A 250 27.52 -24.09 15.73
N GLN A 251 27.55 -24.91 16.79
CA GLN A 251 26.61 -24.77 17.90
C GLN A 251 26.97 -23.54 18.74
N LEU A 252 26.08 -22.55 18.75
CA LEU A 252 26.24 -21.28 19.47
C LEU A 252 25.85 -21.39 20.94
N GLY A 253 24.99 -22.36 21.28
CA GLY A 253 24.57 -22.68 22.63
C GLY A 253 23.56 -23.83 22.62
N ARG A 254 23.47 -24.56 23.74
CA ARG A 254 22.56 -25.68 23.95
C ARG A 254 22.21 -25.77 25.43
N LEU A 255 20.93 -25.97 25.74
CA LEU A 255 20.42 -26.26 27.08
C LEU A 255 20.06 -27.74 27.24
N ARG A 256 19.68 -28.12 28.45
CA ARG A 256 19.44 -29.53 28.79
C ARG A 256 18.27 -30.12 28.03
N SER A 257 18.36 -31.41 27.75
CA SER A 257 17.26 -32.26 27.32
C SER A 257 16.76 -33.14 28.46
N VAL A 258 15.65 -33.84 28.24
CA VAL A 258 15.14 -34.87 29.14
C VAL A 258 16.15 -36.02 29.37
N ASP A 259 17.04 -36.30 28.41
CA ASP A 259 18.07 -37.33 28.61
C ASP A 259 19.23 -36.83 29.48
N ASP A 260 19.57 -35.54 29.41
CA ASP A 260 20.60 -34.93 30.25
C ASP A 260 20.13 -34.83 31.71
N THR A 261 18.84 -34.53 31.90
CA THR A 261 18.20 -34.45 33.21
C THR A 261 16.75 -34.91 33.09
N PRO A 262 16.43 -36.16 33.47
CA PRO A 262 15.07 -36.67 33.40
C PRO A 262 14.13 -35.95 34.38
N PRO A 263 12.90 -35.58 33.95
CA PRO A 263 11.90 -35.06 34.86
C PRO A 263 11.40 -36.19 35.80
N PRO A 264 10.92 -35.86 37.01
CA PRO A 264 10.41 -36.84 37.95
C PRO A 264 9.28 -37.68 37.36
N GLN A 265 9.36 -39.01 37.54
CA GLN A 265 8.23 -39.90 37.26
C GLN A 265 7.22 -39.88 38.41
N LYS A 266 6.01 -40.39 38.16
CA LYS A 266 4.93 -40.42 39.14
C LYS A 266 5.36 -41.19 40.40
N GLY A 267 5.56 -40.48 41.50
CA GLY A 267 5.99 -41.03 42.80
C GLY A 267 7.49 -40.93 43.09
N GLU A 268 8.30 -40.36 42.19
CA GLU A 268 9.73 -40.14 42.38
C GLU A 268 10.05 -38.68 42.70
N GLN A 269 11.07 -38.43 43.52
CA GLN A 269 11.62 -37.10 43.72
C GLN A 269 12.64 -36.82 42.61
N GLY A 270 12.36 -35.82 41.78
CA GLY A 270 13.27 -35.34 40.75
C GLY A 270 14.42 -34.52 41.34
N ASP A 271 15.29 -34.01 40.49
CA ASP A 271 16.32 -33.05 40.91
C ASP A 271 15.64 -31.76 41.40
N GLN A 272 15.70 -31.52 42.71
CA GLN A 272 14.98 -30.43 43.37
C GLN A 272 15.41 -29.05 42.87
N GLU A 273 16.69 -28.87 42.53
CA GLU A 273 17.20 -27.59 42.03
C GLU A 273 16.66 -27.31 40.63
N VAL A 274 16.60 -28.33 39.78
CA VAL A 274 16.08 -28.22 38.41
C VAL A 274 14.57 -28.00 38.43
N GLU A 275 13.85 -28.73 39.28
CA GLU A 275 12.42 -28.56 39.44
C GLU A 275 12.06 -27.15 39.93
N GLN A 276 12.81 -26.62 40.91
CA GLN A 276 12.64 -25.25 41.38
C GLN A 276 12.95 -24.22 40.29
N LEU A 277 14.06 -24.40 39.55
CA LEU A 277 14.45 -23.51 38.46
C LEU A 277 13.33 -23.36 37.42
N TYR A 278 12.74 -24.46 36.97
CA TYR A 278 11.66 -24.44 35.98
C TYR A 278 10.29 -24.08 36.55
N GLU A 279 10.11 -24.17 37.87
CA GLU A 279 8.91 -23.66 38.53
C GLU A 279 8.94 -22.13 38.69
N GLU A 280 10.11 -21.52 38.90
CA GLU A 280 10.23 -20.09 39.19
C GLU A 280 10.56 -19.23 37.95
N SER A 281 11.34 -19.75 37.01
CA SER A 281 11.76 -19.00 35.81
C SER A 281 11.92 -19.85 34.56
N GLY A 282 12.79 -20.85 34.61
CA GLY A 282 13.44 -21.44 33.44
C GLY A 282 14.89 -20.97 33.29
N GLU A 283 15.53 -21.39 32.20
CA GLU A 283 16.95 -21.14 31.93
C GLU A 283 17.15 -20.58 30.51
N TYR A 284 18.33 -20.00 30.25
CA TYR A 284 18.69 -19.46 28.94
C TYR A 284 20.21 -19.48 28.77
N PHE A 285 20.69 -19.31 27.55
CA PHE A 285 22.09 -18.95 27.29
C PHE A 285 22.17 -17.65 26.50
N ILE A 286 23.27 -16.92 26.68
CA ILE A 286 23.64 -15.75 25.88
C ILE A 286 24.53 -16.17 24.72
N THR A 287 24.26 -15.64 23.53
CA THR A 287 25.17 -15.76 22.38
C THR A 287 25.17 -14.48 21.53
N GLU A 288 26.05 -14.41 20.54
CA GLU A 288 26.21 -13.26 19.66
C GLU A 288 25.91 -13.63 18.20
N ILE A 289 25.14 -12.79 17.51
CA ILE A 289 24.89 -12.89 16.07
C ILE A 289 25.71 -11.84 15.33
N ALA A 290 26.35 -12.23 14.23
CA ALA A 290 27.17 -11.37 13.36
C ALA A 290 26.74 -11.56 11.90
N LEU A 291 26.03 -10.57 11.35
CA LEU A 291 25.37 -10.70 10.04
C LEU A 291 26.31 -10.53 8.84
N ASP A 292 27.48 -9.92 9.02
CA ASP A 292 28.50 -9.73 7.98
C ASP A 292 29.08 -11.04 7.43
N LYS A 293 28.98 -12.14 8.20
CA LYS A 293 29.41 -13.47 7.77
C LYS A 293 28.46 -14.18 6.80
N VAL A 294 27.26 -13.63 6.56
CA VAL A 294 26.26 -14.21 5.65
C VAL A 294 26.45 -13.74 4.20
N GLU A 295 27.16 -12.62 3.98
CA GLU A 295 27.31 -12.02 2.64
C GLU A 295 28.49 -12.57 1.80
N GLU A 296 29.47 -13.25 2.40
CA GLU A 296 30.65 -13.77 1.70
C GLU A 296 30.51 -15.25 1.31
N GLY A 297 29.78 -15.53 0.24
CA GLY A 297 29.89 -16.82 -0.46
C GLY A 297 28.67 -17.23 -1.28
N THR A 298 28.77 -17.12 -2.61
CA THR A 298 27.99 -17.90 -3.61
C THR A 298 26.44 -17.87 -3.57
N HIS A 299 25.81 -17.04 -2.73
CA HIS A 299 24.34 -16.96 -2.64
C HIS A 299 23.71 -15.97 -3.65
N LYS A 300 24.50 -15.05 -4.24
CA LYS A 300 24.00 -14.01 -5.18
C LYS A 300 23.39 -14.56 -6.47
N THR A 301 23.86 -15.71 -6.96
CA THR A 301 23.42 -16.28 -8.24
C THR A 301 22.17 -17.15 -8.12
N ILE A 302 21.91 -17.76 -6.96
CA ILE A 302 20.67 -18.52 -6.71
C ILE A 302 19.56 -17.56 -6.25
N HIS A 303 19.92 -16.49 -5.53
CA HIS A 303 19.00 -15.38 -5.26
C HIS A 303 18.43 -14.78 -6.55
N SER A 304 19.21 -14.62 -7.62
CA SER A 304 18.68 -14.10 -8.89
C SER A 304 17.65 -15.03 -9.52
N PHE A 305 17.87 -16.35 -9.53
CA PHE A 305 16.93 -17.30 -10.15
C PHE A 305 15.63 -17.47 -9.34
N VAL A 306 15.70 -17.40 -8.01
CA VAL A 306 14.50 -17.48 -7.19
C VAL A 306 13.82 -16.14 -7.06
N GLN A 307 14.52 -15.00 -7.00
CA GLN A 307 13.90 -13.69 -7.20
C GLN A 307 13.14 -13.64 -8.52
N MET A 308 13.66 -14.23 -9.60
CA MET A 308 12.95 -14.35 -10.87
C MET A 308 11.71 -15.25 -10.79
N ALA A 309 11.69 -16.29 -9.96
CA ALA A 309 10.57 -17.24 -9.82
C ALA A 309 9.52 -16.80 -8.78
N THR A 310 9.93 -16.17 -7.67
CA THR A 310 9.05 -15.50 -6.71
C THR A 310 8.52 -14.20 -7.27
N GLN A 311 9.30 -13.45 -8.07
CA GLN A 311 8.72 -12.45 -8.98
C GLN A 311 7.69 -13.13 -9.85
N HIS A 312 7.96 -14.24 -10.52
CA HIS A 312 6.95 -14.90 -11.37
C HIS A 312 5.62 -15.34 -10.68
N GLU A 313 5.58 -15.50 -9.34
CA GLU A 313 4.34 -15.73 -8.57
C GLU A 313 3.77 -14.46 -7.90
N GLU A 314 4.60 -13.55 -7.39
CA GLU A 314 4.18 -12.18 -7.03
C GLU A 314 3.64 -11.44 -8.26
N ASP A 315 4.14 -11.75 -9.45
CA ASP A 315 3.71 -11.30 -10.78
C ASP A 315 2.30 -11.74 -11.12
N LYS A 316 1.79 -12.81 -10.48
CA LYS A 316 0.40 -13.26 -10.58
C LYS A 316 -0.51 -12.60 -9.54
N ALA A 317 0.03 -12.12 -8.42
CA ALA A 317 -0.71 -11.43 -7.36
C ALA A 317 -0.63 -9.89 -7.43
N THR A 318 0.36 -9.36 -8.15
CA THR A 318 0.60 -7.93 -8.30
C THR A 318 -0.19 -7.36 -9.46
N THR A 319 -0.92 -6.28 -9.19
CA THR A 319 -1.52 -5.40 -10.18
C THR A 319 -0.48 -4.46 -10.79
N LEU A 320 0.82 -4.79 -10.78
CA LEU A 320 1.88 -3.93 -11.32
C LEU A 320 2.53 -4.58 -12.55
N PRO A 321 2.69 -3.82 -13.66
CA PRO A 321 3.39 -4.30 -14.83
C PRO A 321 4.90 -4.45 -14.54
N PRO A 322 5.64 -5.30 -15.29
CA PRO A 322 7.03 -5.63 -14.99
C PRO A 322 7.97 -4.43 -14.78
N ASN A 323 7.79 -3.37 -15.57
CA ASN A 323 8.54 -2.11 -15.49
C ASN A 323 8.35 -1.35 -14.15
N MET A 324 7.24 -1.58 -13.45
CA MET A 324 6.87 -0.86 -12.22
C MET A 324 7.16 -1.63 -10.93
N ARG A 325 7.52 -2.92 -11.00
CA ARG A 325 7.64 -3.78 -9.80
C ARG A 325 8.79 -3.42 -8.87
N ASN A 326 9.87 -2.88 -9.42
CA ASN A 326 11.04 -2.41 -8.65
C ASN A 326 11.08 -0.88 -8.53
N TYR A 327 10.03 -0.18 -8.99
CA TYR A 327 9.94 1.27 -8.87
C TYR A 327 9.72 1.66 -7.40
N LYS A 328 10.53 2.57 -6.88
CA LYS A 328 10.41 3.06 -5.51
C LYS A 328 9.45 4.25 -5.49
N PHE A 329 8.18 3.97 -5.21
CA PHE A 329 7.15 5.00 -5.09
C PHE A 329 7.50 6.05 -4.02
N THR A 330 7.23 7.32 -4.34
CA THR A 330 7.55 8.48 -3.49
C THR A 330 6.51 8.70 -2.39
N GLY A 331 5.26 8.29 -2.61
CA GLY A 331 4.15 8.37 -1.66
C GLY A 331 3.37 7.05 -1.51
N PRO A 332 2.20 7.06 -0.84
CA PRO A 332 1.38 5.87 -0.60
C PRO A 332 0.63 5.36 -1.85
N LEU A 333 0.47 6.17 -2.89
CA LEU A 333 -0.28 5.80 -4.09
C LEU A 333 0.43 4.69 -4.87
N ARG A 334 -0.34 3.75 -5.42
CA ARG A 334 0.12 2.66 -6.28
C ARG A 334 -0.81 2.55 -7.49
N PRO A 335 -0.31 2.24 -8.69
CA PRO A 335 -1.18 1.96 -9.81
C PRO A 335 -1.81 0.56 -9.69
N VAL A 336 -3.00 0.41 -10.25
CA VAL A 336 -3.82 -0.81 -10.15
C VAL A 336 -4.16 -1.33 -11.55
N TYR A 337 -3.33 -2.26 -12.04
CA TYR A 337 -3.49 -2.98 -13.30
C TYR A 337 -4.28 -4.30 -13.15
N PRO A 338 -4.75 -4.94 -14.25
CA PRO A 338 -4.67 -4.49 -15.64
C PRO A 338 -5.48 -3.20 -15.86
N LEU A 339 -4.93 -2.29 -16.67
CA LEU A 339 -5.75 -1.22 -17.23
C LEU A 339 -6.87 -1.86 -18.05
N SER A 340 -8.05 -1.25 -18.05
CA SER A 340 -9.07 -1.66 -19.01
C SER A 340 -8.58 -1.47 -20.44
N LYS A 341 -9.12 -2.26 -21.38
CA LYS A 341 -8.75 -2.18 -22.80
C LYS A 341 -8.91 -0.75 -23.31
N LYS A 342 -8.00 -0.34 -24.20
CA LYS A 342 -8.10 0.95 -24.91
C LYS A 342 -9.48 1.06 -25.56
N ARG A 343 -10.19 2.16 -25.26
CA ARG A 343 -11.56 2.38 -25.72
C ARG A 343 -11.58 2.77 -27.19
N GLU A 344 -12.55 2.27 -27.94
CA GLU A 344 -12.69 2.50 -29.37
C GLU A 344 -13.42 3.81 -29.64
N VAL A 345 -12.88 4.61 -30.55
CA VAL A 345 -13.55 5.82 -31.05
C VAL A 345 -14.20 5.48 -32.40
N PRO A 346 -15.52 5.70 -32.57
CA PRO A 346 -16.23 5.46 -33.83
C PRO A 346 -15.57 6.12 -35.04
N ALA A 347 -15.58 5.42 -36.18
CA ALA A 347 -14.88 5.83 -37.40
C ALA A 347 -15.38 7.15 -38.01
N HIS A 348 -16.59 7.60 -37.67
CA HIS A 348 -17.15 8.86 -38.18
C HIS A 348 -16.57 10.10 -37.47
N ILE A 349 -15.96 9.92 -36.30
CA ILE A 349 -15.38 11.03 -35.53
C ILE A 349 -14.03 11.42 -36.15
N PRO A 350 -13.82 12.69 -36.51
CA PRO A 350 -12.53 13.17 -37.01
C PRO A 350 -11.40 12.92 -35.99
N ARG A 351 -10.26 12.42 -36.47
CA ARG A 351 -9.14 12.01 -35.64
C ARG A 351 -7.94 12.95 -35.87
N PRO A 352 -7.19 13.32 -34.82
CA PRO A 352 -5.91 14.01 -35.00
C PRO A 352 -4.87 13.08 -35.66
N ASP A 353 -3.80 13.64 -36.20
CA ASP A 353 -2.80 12.90 -36.99
C ASP A 353 -2.10 11.77 -36.21
N TYR A 354 -1.95 11.91 -34.90
CA TYR A 354 -1.34 10.92 -34.01
C TYR A 354 -2.25 9.76 -33.62
N ALA A 355 -3.57 9.88 -33.82
CA ALA A 355 -4.55 8.90 -33.32
C ALA A 355 -4.31 7.48 -33.84
N ASP A 356 -3.83 7.40 -35.09
CA ASP A 356 -3.55 6.14 -35.79
C ASP A 356 -2.05 5.93 -36.05
N HIS A 357 -1.19 6.85 -35.60
CA HIS A 357 0.25 6.68 -35.65
C HIS A 357 0.68 5.56 -34.68
N PRO A 358 1.54 4.59 -35.08
CA PRO A 358 1.91 3.45 -34.24
C PRO A 358 2.66 3.83 -32.96
N GLN A 359 3.31 5.01 -32.95
CA GLN A 359 3.96 5.58 -31.77
C GLN A 359 3.17 6.75 -31.15
N GLY A 360 1.98 7.07 -31.67
CA GLY A 360 1.23 8.23 -31.20
C GLY A 360 1.90 9.58 -31.46
N MET A 361 2.83 9.66 -32.41
CA MET A 361 3.58 10.88 -32.67
C MET A 361 2.77 11.80 -33.57
N SER A 362 2.62 13.05 -33.16
CA SER A 362 2.07 14.11 -34.01
C SER A 362 3.13 14.56 -35.01
N LEU A 363 2.89 14.30 -36.30
CA LEU A 363 3.80 14.75 -37.36
C LEU A 363 3.69 16.25 -37.58
N SER A 364 2.49 16.80 -37.37
CA SER A 364 2.22 18.23 -37.45
C SER A 364 2.94 19.02 -36.35
N GLU A 365 3.02 18.52 -35.13
CA GLU A 365 3.78 19.15 -34.02
C GLU A 365 5.30 18.98 -34.15
N ALA A 366 5.76 17.91 -34.81
CA ALA A 366 7.19 17.72 -35.08
C ALA A 366 7.77 18.80 -36.02
N VAL A 367 6.92 19.55 -36.73
CA VAL A 367 7.34 20.70 -37.54
C VAL A 367 7.66 21.88 -36.63
N ARG A 368 8.94 22.26 -36.61
CA ARG A 368 9.42 23.37 -35.76
C ARG A 368 8.75 24.70 -36.13
N GLU A 369 7.93 25.22 -35.22
CA GLU A 369 7.38 26.57 -35.30
C GLU A 369 8.44 27.64 -35.03
N ARG A 370 8.27 28.81 -35.67
CA ARG A 370 9.13 29.99 -35.45
C ARG A 370 8.52 31.00 -34.50
N THR A 371 7.20 31.08 -34.46
CA THR A 371 6.41 32.05 -33.70
C THR A 371 5.08 31.44 -33.30
N ALA A 372 4.50 31.90 -32.19
CA ALA A 372 3.13 31.54 -31.82
C ALA A 372 2.15 31.99 -32.92
N LYS A 373 1.17 31.14 -33.23
CA LYS A 373 0.18 31.42 -34.29
C LYS A 373 -0.81 32.50 -33.86
N ILE A 374 -1.13 33.41 -34.78
CA ILE A 374 -2.27 34.33 -34.66
C ILE A 374 -3.45 33.72 -35.40
N LEU A 375 -4.49 33.32 -34.67
CA LEU A 375 -5.65 32.65 -35.27
C LEU A 375 -6.54 33.63 -36.03
N THR A 376 -7.10 33.18 -37.16
CA THR A 376 -8.20 33.91 -37.84
C THR A 376 -9.49 33.87 -37.00
N LYS A 377 -10.52 34.63 -37.39
CA LYS A 377 -11.79 34.62 -36.66
C LYS A 377 -12.49 33.27 -36.73
N GLU A 378 -12.42 32.60 -37.88
CA GLU A 378 -12.97 31.25 -38.07
C GLU A 378 -12.25 30.22 -37.19
N GLU A 379 -10.92 30.34 -37.08
CA GLU A 379 -10.12 29.48 -36.19
C GLU A 379 -10.45 29.75 -34.71
N GLN A 380 -10.58 31.03 -34.32
CA GLN A 380 -11.00 31.42 -32.96
C GLN A 380 -12.38 30.83 -32.62
N ASP A 381 -13.35 30.85 -33.55
CA ASP A 381 -14.67 30.26 -33.35
C ASP A 381 -14.62 28.73 -33.24
N GLY A 382 -13.74 28.09 -34.01
CA GLY A 382 -13.44 26.66 -33.91
C GLY A 382 -12.93 26.28 -32.52
N VAL A 383 -11.90 26.98 -32.03
CA VAL A 383 -11.34 26.72 -30.69
C VAL A 383 -12.37 27.02 -29.59
N ARG A 384 -13.11 28.14 -29.68
CA ARG A 384 -14.19 28.46 -28.73
C ARG A 384 -15.24 27.35 -28.66
N LYS A 385 -15.58 26.73 -29.79
CA LYS A 385 -16.54 25.61 -29.83
C LYS A 385 -16.00 24.39 -29.08
N VAL A 386 -14.77 23.95 -29.37
CA VAL A 386 -14.19 22.76 -28.72
C VAL A 386 -13.92 22.99 -27.23
N CYS A 387 -13.44 24.17 -26.82
CA CYS A 387 -13.26 24.52 -25.41
C CYS A 387 -14.58 24.47 -24.61
N ARG A 388 -15.69 24.94 -25.19
CA ARG A 388 -17.02 24.79 -24.56
C ARG A 388 -17.40 23.32 -24.39
N LEU A 389 -17.16 22.49 -25.41
CA LEU A 389 -17.44 21.05 -25.32
C LEU A 389 -16.55 20.37 -24.27
N ALA A 390 -15.27 20.74 -24.19
CA ALA A 390 -14.34 20.22 -23.20
C ALA A 390 -14.79 20.57 -21.77
N ARG A 391 -15.24 21.80 -21.53
CA ARG A 391 -15.88 22.19 -20.26
C ARG A 391 -17.09 21.34 -19.92
N GLU A 392 -17.99 21.11 -20.87
CA GLU A 392 -19.15 20.24 -20.64
C GLU A 392 -18.73 18.81 -20.26
N VAL A 393 -17.67 18.27 -20.88
CA VAL A 393 -17.13 16.96 -20.52
C VAL A 393 -16.51 16.96 -19.13
N LEU A 394 -15.66 17.94 -18.80
CA LEU A 394 -15.09 18.06 -17.45
C LEU A 394 -16.18 18.13 -16.38
N ASP A 395 -17.23 18.92 -16.60
CA ASP A 395 -18.33 19.05 -15.64
C ASP A 395 -19.09 17.71 -15.44
N ILE A 396 -19.23 16.90 -16.51
CA ILE A 396 -19.84 15.57 -16.44
C ILE A 396 -18.96 14.59 -15.64
N VAL A 397 -17.65 14.57 -15.91
CA VAL A 397 -16.72 13.67 -15.21
C VAL A 397 -16.59 14.07 -13.74
N ALA A 398 -16.47 15.37 -13.46
CA ALA A 398 -16.40 15.91 -12.11
C ALA A 398 -17.63 15.54 -11.26
N ALA A 399 -18.83 15.50 -11.86
CA ALA A 399 -20.05 15.09 -11.15
C ALA A 399 -20.03 13.61 -10.70
N ALA A 400 -19.15 12.79 -11.26
CA ALA A 400 -18.98 11.39 -10.87
C ALA A 400 -17.94 11.18 -9.75
N VAL A 401 -17.17 12.21 -9.37
CA VAL A 401 -16.15 12.13 -8.31
C VAL A 401 -16.81 11.87 -6.95
N LYS A 402 -16.55 10.69 -6.38
CA LYS A 402 -16.96 10.28 -5.03
C LYS A 402 -16.12 9.09 -4.56
N PRO A 403 -16.05 8.81 -3.24
CA PRO A 403 -15.40 7.61 -2.74
C PRO A 403 -15.94 6.34 -3.40
N GLY A 404 -15.06 5.40 -3.72
CA GLY A 404 -15.37 4.11 -4.34
C GLY A 404 -15.37 4.10 -5.87
N VAL A 405 -15.49 5.26 -6.55
CA VAL A 405 -15.38 5.34 -8.01
C VAL A 405 -13.93 5.20 -8.44
N THR A 406 -13.65 4.36 -9.43
CA THR A 406 -12.28 4.20 -9.96
C THR A 406 -11.95 5.29 -10.97
N THR A 407 -10.67 5.59 -11.15
CA THR A 407 -10.25 6.54 -12.19
C THR A 407 -10.52 6.00 -13.60
N ASP A 408 -10.49 4.68 -13.82
CA ASP A 408 -10.92 4.05 -15.09
C ASP A 408 -12.42 4.21 -15.38
N GLU A 409 -13.27 4.28 -14.35
CA GLU A 409 -14.69 4.63 -14.51
C GLU A 409 -14.84 6.11 -14.91
N LEU A 410 -14.03 7.02 -14.35
CA LEU A 410 -14.01 8.43 -14.76
C LEU A 410 -13.54 8.59 -16.21
N ASP A 411 -12.53 7.82 -16.64
CA ASP A 411 -12.12 7.71 -18.05
C ASP A 411 -13.25 7.20 -18.95
N ALA A 412 -14.00 6.18 -18.51
CA ALA A 412 -15.15 5.67 -19.26
C ALA A 412 -16.20 6.76 -19.52
N ILE A 413 -16.50 7.54 -18.48
CA ILE A 413 -17.45 8.65 -18.52
C ILE A 413 -16.93 9.75 -19.45
N CYS A 414 -15.65 10.14 -19.31
CA CYS A 414 -15.02 11.13 -20.17
C CYS A 414 -15.07 10.71 -21.64
N HIS A 415 -14.63 9.48 -21.93
CA HIS A 415 -14.63 8.91 -23.26
C HIS A 415 -16.03 8.94 -23.89
N ALA A 416 -17.04 8.41 -23.18
CA ALA A 416 -18.41 8.40 -23.67
C ALA A 416 -18.96 9.81 -23.94
N ALA A 417 -18.67 10.76 -23.05
CA ALA A 417 -19.10 12.16 -23.19
C ALA A 417 -18.42 12.87 -24.38
N CYS A 418 -17.17 12.53 -24.71
CA CYS A 418 -16.48 12.96 -25.93
C CYS A 418 -17.15 12.39 -27.18
N ILE A 419 -17.45 11.08 -27.20
CA ILE A 419 -18.09 10.41 -28.35
C ILE A 419 -19.48 11.00 -28.61
N GLU A 420 -20.29 11.23 -27.57
CA GLU A 420 -21.62 11.85 -27.68
C GLU A 420 -21.58 13.25 -28.32
N ARG A 421 -20.43 13.92 -28.23
CA ARG A 421 -20.19 15.27 -28.79
C ARG A 421 -19.48 15.23 -30.14
N ASP A 422 -19.43 14.07 -30.80
CA ASP A 422 -18.68 13.85 -32.05
C ASP A 422 -17.25 14.39 -31.95
N SER A 423 -16.59 14.11 -30.82
CA SER A 423 -15.26 14.63 -30.50
C SER A 423 -14.32 13.50 -30.13
N TYR A 424 -13.06 13.63 -30.55
CA TYR A 424 -12.01 12.69 -30.19
C TYR A 424 -11.39 13.13 -28.84
N PRO A 425 -11.20 12.25 -27.85
CA PRO A 425 -10.48 12.59 -26.64
C PRO A 425 -8.97 12.70 -26.93
N SER A 426 -8.44 13.92 -26.98
CA SER A 426 -7.06 14.19 -27.47
C SER A 426 -5.97 13.36 -26.78
N PRO A 427 -6.00 13.10 -25.46
CA PRO A 427 -4.97 12.29 -24.81
C PRO A 427 -4.87 10.88 -25.40
N LEU A 428 -5.96 10.33 -25.93
CA LEU A 428 -5.99 8.95 -26.39
C LEU A 428 -4.98 8.73 -27.53
N ASN A 429 -4.02 7.82 -27.30
CA ASN A 429 -2.90 7.52 -28.18
C ASN A 429 -1.87 8.63 -28.39
N TYR A 430 -2.00 9.80 -27.78
CA TYR A 430 -0.99 10.86 -27.91
C TYR A 430 0.31 10.39 -27.24
N VAL A 431 1.39 10.24 -28.01
CA VAL A 431 2.67 9.60 -27.63
C VAL A 431 2.46 8.23 -26.94
N LYS A 432 1.41 7.50 -27.34
CA LYS A 432 0.92 6.24 -26.73
C LYS A 432 0.27 6.35 -25.35
N PHE A 433 -0.16 7.52 -24.90
CA PHE A 433 -0.98 7.62 -23.70
C PHE A 433 -2.24 6.73 -23.85
N PRO A 434 -2.54 5.86 -22.86
CA PRO A 434 -3.46 4.73 -23.09
C PRO A 434 -4.94 5.07 -22.86
N LYS A 435 -5.26 6.27 -22.34
CA LYS A 435 -6.59 6.66 -21.85
C LYS A 435 -7.06 7.97 -22.47
N SER A 436 -8.29 8.37 -22.17
CA SER A 436 -9.00 9.50 -22.78
C SER A 436 -8.91 10.78 -21.95
N ILE A 437 -8.44 10.67 -20.71
CA ILE A 437 -8.31 11.73 -19.70
C ILE A 437 -7.09 11.42 -18.83
N CYS A 438 -6.47 12.43 -18.22
CA CYS A 438 -5.55 12.20 -17.10
C CYS A 438 -6.29 12.35 -15.76
N THR A 439 -5.98 11.47 -14.80
CA THR A 439 -6.53 11.50 -13.44
C THR A 439 -5.40 11.50 -12.42
N SER A 440 -5.07 12.67 -11.86
CA SER A 440 -3.90 12.86 -11.00
C SER A 440 -4.34 12.96 -9.54
N VAL A 441 -4.17 11.87 -8.79
CA VAL A 441 -4.60 11.76 -7.39
C VAL A 441 -3.46 12.11 -6.44
N ASN A 442 -3.73 12.92 -5.42
CA ASN A 442 -2.83 13.21 -4.30
C ASN A 442 -1.41 13.67 -4.74
N GLU A 443 -0.38 12.84 -4.58
CA GLU A 443 1.01 13.17 -4.92
C GLU A 443 1.31 13.17 -6.42
N VAL A 444 0.37 12.72 -7.26
CA VAL A 444 0.49 12.83 -8.71
C VAL A 444 0.31 14.28 -9.12
N ILE A 445 1.34 14.83 -9.75
CA ILE A 445 1.41 16.20 -10.25
C ILE A 445 0.55 16.34 -11.50
N CYS A 446 0.78 15.49 -12.50
CA CYS A 446 0.06 15.49 -13.76
C CYS A 446 0.21 14.13 -14.47
N HIS A 447 -0.57 13.94 -15.52
CA HIS A 447 -0.51 12.78 -16.42
C HIS A 447 -0.72 11.41 -15.74
N GLY A 448 -1.43 11.38 -14.60
CA GLY A 448 -1.83 10.11 -13.98
C GLY A 448 -2.71 9.31 -14.93
N ILE A 449 -2.33 8.06 -15.20
CA ILE A 449 -3.08 7.15 -16.06
C ILE A 449 -4.31 6.60 -15.31
N PRO A 450 -5.54 6.78 -15.83
CA PRO A 450 -6.73 6.13 -15.28
C PRO A 450 -6.60 4.60 -15.15
N ASP A 451 -6.88 4.08 -13.96
CA ASP A 451 -6.67 2.67 -13.58
C ASP A 451 -7.77 2.16 -12.63
N GLN A 452 -7.61 0.94 -12.11
CA GLN A 452 -8.64 0.30 -11.28
C GLN A 452 -8.66 0.78 -9.82
N ARG A 453 -7.89 1.82 -9.44
CA ARG A 453 -7.86 2.32 -8.07
C ARG A 453 -9.17 3.05 -7.75
N PRO A 454 -9.94 2.60 -6.74
CA PRO A 454 -11.06 3.38 -6.24
C PRO A 454 -10.56 4.63 -5.52
N LEU A 455 -11.19 5.77 -5.78
CA LEU A 455 -10.98 7.00 -5.00
C LEU A 455 -11.39 6.77 -3.54
N VAL A 456 -10.63 7.33 -2.60
CA VAL A 456 -10.87 7.19 -1.16
C VAL A 456 -11.31 8.53 -0.58
N GLU A 457 -12.16 8.51 0.45
CA GLU A 457 -12.54 9.74 1.16
C GLU A 457 -11.29 10.47 1.69
N GLY A 458 -11.22 11.76 1.40
CA GLY A 458 -10.08 12.61 1.73
C GLY A 458 -9.01 12.71 0.64
N ASP A 459 -9.10 11.94 -0.45
CA ASP A 459 -8.27 12.16 -1.64
C ASP A 459 -8.57 13.53 -2.28
N ILE A 460 -7.59 14.10 -2.96
CA ILE A 460 -7.82 15.12 -3.99
C ILE A 460 -7.47 14.53 -5.35
N VAL A 461 -8.25 14.86 -6.39
CA VAL A 461 -8.04 14.35 -7.75
C VAL A 461 -8.16 15.47 -8.77
N ASN A 462 -7.13 15.66 -9.58
CA ASN A 462 -7.19 16.49 -10.78
C ASN A 462 -7.72 15.67 -11.96
N LEU A 463 -8.61 16.28 -12.74
CA LEU A 463 -9.20 15.74 -13.96
C LEU A 463 -8.81 16.64 -15.13
N ASP A 464 -8.02 16.10 -16.05
CA ASP A 464 -7.46 16.85 -17.17
C ASP A 464 -8.03 16.38 -18.51
N VAL A 465 -8.82 17.25 -19.13
CA VAL A 465 -9.73 16.94 -20.24
C VAL A 465 -9.37 17.77 -21.47
N THR A 466 -8.93 17.08 -22.51
CA THR A 466 -8.76 17.69 -23.82
C THR A 466 -9.63 17.02 -24.87
N LEU A 467 -10.36 17.82 -25.66
CA LEU A 467 -11.14 17.33 -26.81
C LEU A 467 -10.53 17.81 -28.13
N PHE A 468 -10.67 17.01 -29.18
CA PHE A 468 -10.44 17.39 -30.56
C PHE A 468 -11.77 17.38 -31.32
N HIS A 469 -12.17 18.54 -31.84
CA HIS A 469 -13.43 18.72 -32.55
C HIS A 469 -13.29 19.74 -33.67
N GLY A 470 -13.78 19.38 -34.86
CA GLY A 470 -13.77 20.28 -36.02
C GLY A 470 -12.37 20.73 -36.45
N GLY A 471 -11.32 19.97 -36.14
CA GLY A 471 -9.94 20.29 -36.47
C GLY A 471 -9.17 21.07 -35.39
N TYR A 472 -9.74 21.26 -34.20
CA TYR A 472 -9.13 22.04 -33.11
C TYR A 472 -9.15 21.25 -31.80
N HIS A 473 -8.15 21.48 -30.96
CA HIS A 473 -8.07 21.03 -29.58
C HIS A 473 -8.58 22.10 -28.61
N GLY A 474 -9.15 21.68 -27.48
CA GLY A 474 -9.48 22.56 -26.36
C GLY A 474 -9.24 21.84 -25.05
N ASP A 475 -8.56 22.52 -24.12
CA ASP A 475 -7.93 21.89 -22.95
C ASP A 475 -8.25 22.62 -21.64
N LEU A 476 -8.51 21.85 -20.59
CA LEU A 476 -8.74 22.34 -19.25
C LEU A 476 -8.68 21.23 -18.20
N ASN A 477 -8.31 21.63 -16.99
CA ASN A 477 -8.31 20.75 -15.85
C ASN A 477 -8.68 21.48 -14.55
N ALA A 478 -9.11 20.70 -13.56
CA ALA A 478 -9.39 21.19 -12.23
C ALA A 478 -9.18 20.09 -11.18
N THR A 479 -8.78 20.50 -9.97
CA THR A 479 -8.63 19.61 -8.82
C THR A 479 -9.88 19.59 -7.95
N TYR A 480 -10.39 18.39 -7.64
CA TYR A 480 -11.61 18.17 -6.88
C TYR A 480 -11.33 17.41 -5.58
N PRO A 481 -11.99 17.77 -4.46
CA PRO A 481 -11.98 16.96 -3.24
C PRO A 481 -12.84 15.70 -3.42
N VAL A 482 -12.38 14.58 -2.89
CA VAL A 482 -13.16 13.33 -2.84
C VAL A 482 -13.81 13.18 -1.47
N GLY A 483 -15.11 13.47 -1.39
CA GLY A 483 -15.81 13.50 -0.10
C GLY A 483 -15.28 14.63 0.79
N LYS A 484 -15.00 14.35 2.07
CA LYS A 484 -14.45 15.34 2.99
C LYS A 484 -12.92 15.31 3.02
N CYS A 485 -12.29 16.42 2.65
CA CYS A 485 -10.83 16.60 2.74
C CYS A 485 -10.41 17.42 3.97
N ASP A 486 -9.15 17.27 4.36
CA ASP A 486 -8.50 18.09 5.39
C ASP A 486 -8.31 19.56 4.93
N PRO A 487 -8.18 20.50 5.88
CA PRO A 487 -8.02 21.93 5.56
C PRO A 487 -6.77 22.26 4.72
N GLU A 488 -5.65 21.57 4.90
CA GLU A 488 -4.41 21.83 4.14
C GLU A 488 -4.63 21.56 2.65
N SER A 489 -5.38 20.50 2.34
CA SER A 489 -5.67 20.12 0.96
C SER A 489 -6.73 21.01 0.31
N LEU A 490 -7.70 21.50 1.08
CA LEU A 490 -8.63 22.52 0.60
C LEU A 490 -7.92 23.86 0.35
N ASP A 491 -6.98 24.26 1.21
CA ASP A 491 -6.16 25.47 1.01
C ASP A 491 -5.26 25.35 -0.21
N LEU A 492 -4.65 24.17 -0.43
CA LEU A 492 -3.88 23.88 -1.65
C LEU A 492 -4.73 24.07 -2.91
N ILE A 493 -5.91 23.44 -2.97
CA ILE A 493 -6.83 23.57 -4.11
C ILE A 493 -7.21 25.04 -4.35
N ALA A 494 -7.66 25.73 -3.30
CA ALA A 494 -8.10 27.12 -3.39
C ALA A 494 -6.97 28.06 -3.82
N THR A 495 -5.78 27.89 -3.25
CA THR A 495 -4.60 28.69 -3.57
C THR A 495 -4.16 28.48 -5.02
N THR A 496 -4.12 27.25 -5.52
CA THR A 496 -3.76 26.96 -6.92
C THR A 496 -4.77 27.58 -7.90
N LYS A 497 -6.07 27.48 -7.60
CA LYS A 497 -7.11 28.13 -8.40
C LYS A 497 -6.93 29.66 -8.42
N ALA A 498 -6.75 30.28 -7.25
CA ALA A 498 -6.56 31.73 -7.14
C ALA A 498 -5.32 32.22 -7.90
N ALA A 499 -4.21 31.48 -7.84
CA ALA A 499 -3.00 31.81 -8.59
C ALA A 499 -3.22 31.73 -10.11
N THR A 500 -3.94 30.71 -10.57
CA THR A 500 -4.31 30.56 -11.99
C THR A 500 -5.18 31.72 -12.47
N GLU A 501 -6.22 32.07 -11.71
CA GLU A 501 -7.13 33.19 -12.05
C GLU A 501 -6.40 34.54 -12.06
N ALA A 502 -5.51 34.78 -11.10
CA ALA A 502 -4.71 36.00 -11.04
C ALA A 502 -3.74 36.12 -12.22
N ALA A 503 -3.15 35.01 -12.66
CA ALA A 503 -2.29 34.97 -13.84
C ALA A 503 -3.06 35.24 -15.13
N ILE A 504 -4.26 34.67 -15.28
CA ILE A 504 -5.13 34.96 -16.42
C ILE A 504 -5.53 36.43 -16.44
N ALA A 505 -5.83 37.03 -15.28
CA ALA A 505 -6.31 38.41 -15.19
C ALA A 505 -5.32 39.47 -15.73
N ILE A 506 -4.01 39.15 -15.77
CA ILE A 506 -3.01 40.05 -16.34
C ILE A 506 -2.84 39.90 -17.87
N CYS A 507 -3.41 38.86 -18.47
CA CYS A 507 -3.22 38.55 -19.89
C CYS A 507 -3.92 39.56 -20.80
N LYS A 508 -3.14 40.20 -21.68
CA LYS A 508 -3.60 41.13 -22.72
C LYS A 508 -2.46 41.40 -23.71
N PRO A 509 -2.73 41.99 -24.89
CA PRO A 509 -1.69 42.33 -25.84
C PRO A 509 -0.55 43.14 -25.24
N GLY A 510 0.68 42.77 -25.61
CA GLY A 510 1.92 43.40 -25.16
C GLY A 510 2.47 42.90 -23.83
N VAL A 511 1.72 42.15 -23.03
CA VAL A 511 2.24 41.58 -21.77
C VAL A 511 3.25 40.46 -22.07
N PRO A 512 4.46 40.47 -21.47
CA PRO A 512 5.41 39.38 -21.62
C PRO A 512 4.87 38.07 -21.02
N TYR A 513 5.11 36.93 -21.69
CA TYR A 513 4.65 35.62 -21.18
C TYR A 513 5.19 35.29 -19.78
N ARG A 514 6.43 35.67 -19.48
CA ARG A 514 7.07 35.44 -18.18
C ARG A 514 6.34 36.08 -16.99
N GLU A 515 5.49 37.08 -17.22
CA GLU A 515 4.74 37.72 -16.13
C GLU A 515 3.69 36.78 -15.52
N ILE A 516 3.26 35.74 -16.26
CA ILE A 516 2.39 34.67 -15.75
C ILE A 516 3.05 33.98 -14.56
N GLY A 517 4.28 33.48 -14.72
CA GLY A 517 5.01 32.82 -13.65
C GLY A 517 5.36 33.73 -12.47
N ASN A 518 5.65 35.02 -12.73
CA ASN A 518 5.85 36.00 -11.65
C ASN A 518 4.57 36.19 -10.83
N LYS A 519 3.41 36.30 -11.48
CA LYS A 519 2.12 36.49 -10.82
C LYS A 519 1.69 35.25 -10.03
N ILE A 520 1.96 34.05 -10.53
CA ILE A 520 1.74 32.80 -9.81
C ILE A 520 2.64 32.74 -8.56
N GLU A 521 3.95 32.99 -8.70
CA GLU A 521 4.88 32.91 -7.57
C GLU A 521 4.54 33.90 -6.44
N GLU A 522 4.03 35.09 -6.76
CA GLU A 522 3.55 36.08 -5.78
C GLU A 522 2.50 35.50 -4.81
N ILE A 523 1.64 34.61 -5.29
CA ILE A 523 0.54 34.02 -4.51
C ILE A 523 0.98 32.71 -3.83
N ILE A 524 1.74 31.88 -4.54
CA ILE A 524 2.10 30.53 -4.05
C ILE A 524 3.20 30.59 -2.99
N LYS A 525 4.22 31.44 -3.17
CA LYS A 525 5.42 31.45 -2.32
C LYS A 525 5.15 31.80 -0.85
N PRO A 526 4.29 32.76 -0.50
CA PRO A 526 3.96 33.05 0.90
C PRO A 526 3.34 31.86 1.66
N LYS A 527 2.70 30.93 0.95
CA LYS A 527 2.13 29.70 1.52
C LYS A 527 3.18 28.61 1.79
N GLY A 528 4.41 28.79 1.32
CA GLY A 528 5.48 27.80 1.42
C GLY A 528 5.36 26.61 0.45
N TYR A 529 4.45 26.69 -0.52
CA TYR A 529 4.22 25.65 -1.52
C TYR A 529 5.25 25.70 -2.66
N GLY A 530 5.53 24.54 -3.26
CA GLY A 530 6.39 24.39 -4.42
C GLY A 530 5.66 24.64 -5.74
N ILE A 531 6.35 25.20 -6.73
CA ILE A 531 5.82 25.40 -8.10
C ILE A 531 6.62 24.52 -9.06
N VAL A 532 5.94 23.61 -9.75
CA VAL A 532 6.58 22.68 -10.69
C VAL A 532 7.22 23.43 -11.85
N ARG A 533 8.42 22.99 -12.25
CA ARG A 533 9.26 23.69 -13.25
C ARG A 533 9.45 22.95 -14.58
N ARG A 534 9.20 21.64 -14.62
CA ARG A 534 9.45 20.81 -15.82
C ARG A 534 8.26 20.75 -16.77
N TYR A 535 7.07 21.13 -16.32
CA TYR A 535 5.86 21.24 -17.11
C TYR A 535 5.41 22.70 -17.20
N THR A 536 4.75 23.03 -18.30
CA THR A 536 4.48 24.40 -18.74
C THR A 536 3.17 24.43 -19.51
N GLY A 537 2.46 25.55 -19.47
CA GLY A 537 1.40 25.80 -20.42
C GLY A 537 1.94 25.88 -21.84
N HIS A 538 1.04 25.80 -22.81
CA HIS A 538 1.39 25.68 -24.21
C HIS A 538 0.40 26.41 -25.10
N GLY A 539 0.83 26.76 -26.31
CA GLY A 539 -0.09 27.09 -27.37
C GLY A 539 -0.97 25.89 -27.68
N ILE A 540 -2.22 26.17 -28.05
CA ILE A 540 -3.19 25.14 -28.43
C ILE A 540 -4.13 25.67 -29.50
N ASN A 541 -4.34 24.89 -30.55
CA ASN A 541 -5.22 25.23 -31.68
C ASN A 541 -5.51 23.97 -32.51
N GLN A 542 -5.11 23.91 -33.78
CA GLN A 542 -5.10 22.67 -34.55
C GLN A 542 -4.08 21.66 -34.06
N LEU A 543 -3.02 22.14 -33.40
CA LEU A 543 -2.05 21.33 -32.67
C LEU A 543 -2.47 21.20 -31.21
N PHE A 544 -2.19 20.05 -30.59
CA PHE A 544 -2.45 19.82 -29.17
C PHE A 544 -1.47 20.66 -28.35
N HIS A 545 -0.17 20.53 -28.64
CA HIS A 545 0.88 21.32 -27.98
C HIS A 545 1.71 22.10 -29.01
N CYS A 546 1.71 23.43 -28.92
CA CYS A 546 2.47 24.31 -29.82
C CYS A 546 3.04 25.54 -29.08
N LEU A 547 3.71 26.46 -29.80
CA LEU A 547 4.12 27.74 -29.23
C LEU A 547 2.90 28.63 -28.91
N PRO A 548 2.94 29.43 -27.83
CA PRO A 548 4.08 29.69 -26.95
C PRO A 548 4.21 28.68 -25.78
N THR A 549 5.42 28.49 -25.27
CA THR A 549 5.65 27.82 -23.98
C THR A 549 5.43 28.79 -22.82
N ILE A 550 4.58 28.43 -21.86
CA ILE A 550 4.17 29.26 -20.72
C ILE A 550 4.70 28.67 -19.41
N VAL A 551 5.64 29.38 -18.78
CA VAL A 551 6.24 28.97 -17.50
C VAL A 551 5.45 29.49 -16.30
N HIS A 552 5.33 28.67 -15.26
CA HIS A 552 4.50 28.97 -14.09
C HIS A 552 5.28 29.49 -12.86
N TYR A 553 6.61 29.55 -12.92
CA TYR A 553 7.46 30.07 -11.84
C TYR A 553 8.09 31.42 -12.22
N GLY A 554 8.38 32.25 -11.22
CA GLY A 554 8.97 33.57 -11.42
C GLY A 554 10.45 33.55 -11.76
N GLY A 555 10.96 34.69 -12.26
CA GLY A 555 12.35 34.83 -12.67
C GLY A 555 12.72 34.10 -13.98
N SER A 556 11.73 33.59 -14.72
CA SER A 556 11.95 33.00 -16.03
C SER A 556 12.44 34.02 -17.07
N LYS A 557 13.25 33.53 -18.01
CA LYS A 557 13.75 34.29 -19.17
C LYS A 557 13.00 33.95 -20.47
N THR A 558 11.82 33.33 -20.39
CA THR A 558 10.99 33.00 -21.56
C THR A 558 10.79 34.24 -22.43
N PRO A 559 11.19 34.20 -23.72
CA PRO A 559 11.03 35.33 -24.63
C PRO A 559 9.58 35.44 -25.13
N GLY A 560 9.24 36.61 -25.68
CA GLY A 560 7.95 36.85 -26.35
C GLY A 560 6.96 37.66 -25.53
N ARG A 561 5.93 38.14 -26.24
CA ARG A 561 4.82 38.93 -25.70
C ARG A 561 3.51 38.40 -26.28
N MET A 562 2.45 38.58 -25.53
CA MET A 562 1.09 38.22 -25.94
C MET A 562 0.62 39.15 -27.07
N GLU A 563 -0.06 38.59 -28.05
CA GLU A 563 -0.63 39.29 -29.21
C GLU A 563 -2.08 38.84 -29.41
N ALA A 564 -2.94 39.75 -29.88
CA ALA A 564 -4.34 39.45 -30.12
C ALA A 564 -4.48 38.33 -31.15
N GLY A 565 -5.34 37.35 -30.87
CA GLY A 565 -5.55 36.16 -31.68
C GLY A 565 -4.70 34.95 -31.27
N GLN A 566 -3.75 35.08 -30.34
CA GLN A 566 -3.05 33.93 -29.76
C GLN A 566 -3.95 33.17 -28.80
N VAL A 567 -3.85 31.84 -28.84
CA VAL A 567 -4.51 30.92 -27.90
C VAL A 567 -3.46 30.06 -27.22
N PHE A 568 -3.53 29.96 -25.90
CA PHE A 568 -2.63 29.15 -25.08
C PHE A 568 -3.25 28.79 -23.73
N THR A 569 -2.65 27.84 -23.03
CA THR A 569 -3.04 27.37 -21.69
C THR A 569 -2.23 28.04 -20.59
N ILE A 570 -2.85 28.19 -19.41
CA ILE A 570 -2.17 28.49 -18.15
C ILE A 570 -2.58 27.40 -17.18
N GLU A 571 -1.62 26.58 -16.74
CA GLU A 571 -1.88 25.28 -16.07
C GLU A 571 -0.97 25.00 -14.86
N PRO A 572 -0.79 25.94 -13.90
CA PRO A 572 0.20 25.76 -12.83
C PRO A 572 -0.07 24.53 -11.96
N MET A 573 0.95 23.69 -11.80
CA MET A 573 0.95 22.62 -10.80
C MET A 573 1.69 23.09 -9.54
N VAL A 574 1.02 22.98 -8.41
CA VAL A 574 1.48 23.47 -7.10
C VAL A 574 1.53 22.31 -6.12
N ASN A 575 2.68 22.14 -5.47
CA ASN A 575 2.95 21.04 -4.55
C ASN A 575 2.96 21.56 -3.11
N LEU A 576 2.39 20.81 -2.16
CA LEU A 576 2.50 21.14 -0.73
C LEU A 576 3.96 21.19 -0.24
N GLY A 577 4.83 20.41 -0.88
CA GLY A 577 6.25 20.32 -0.54
C GLY A 577 7.15 20.79 -1.68
N SER A 578 8.08 19.92 -2.08
CA SER A 578 9.11 20.22 -3.06
C SER A 578 8.54 20.53 -4.46
N ALA A 579 9.18 21.45 -5.18
CA ALA A 579 8.91 21.73 -6.60
C ALA A 579 9.48 20.65 -7.56
N ASN A 580 10.30 19.73 -7.05
CA ASN A 580 10.91 18.67 -7.84
C ASN A 580 9.92 17.51 -8.06
N LEU A 581 10.13 16.78 -9.14
CA LEU A 581 9.30 15.64 -9.53
C LEU A 581 10.14 14.44 -9.95
N GLU A 582 9.50 13.27 -9.85
CA GLU A 582 9.95 12.00 -10.43
C GLU A 582 8.87 11.47 -11.39
N HIS A 583 9.26 10.60 -12.31
CA HIS A 583 8.34 9.89 -13.20
C HIS A 583 8.23 8.44 -12.75
N TRP A 584 7.00 7.93 -12.69
CA TRP A 584 6.79 6.49 -12.63
C TRP A 584 7.34 5.83 -13.90
N ASN A 585 7.68 4.55 -13.82
CA ASN A 585 8.16 3.77 -14.96
C ASN A 585 7.06 3.42 -15.98
N ASP A 586 5.89 4.08 -15.95
CA ASP A 586 4.80 3.94 -16.92
C ASP A 586 4.88 4.94 -18.08
N ASP A 587 6.01 5.66 -18.18
CA ASP A 587 6.34 6.72 -19.14
C ASP A 587 5.56 8.05 -18.98
N TRP A 588 4.58 8.13 -18.07
CA TRP A 588 3.65 9.27 -18.01
C TRP A 588 3.50 9.90 -16.63
N THR A 589 3.20 9.10 -15.60
CA THR A 589 2.72 9.61 -14.31
C THR A 589 3.84 10.38 -13.61
N ALA A 590 3.69 11.70 -13.48
CA ALA A 590 4.62 12.57 -12.77
C ALA A 590 4.19 12.71 -11.31
N VAL A 591 5.10 12.50 -10.37
CA VAL A 591 4.82 12.55 -8.92
C VAL A 591 5.76 13.47 -8.18
N THR A 592 5.32 13.99 -7.05
CA THR A 592 6.19 14.73 -6.13
C THR A 592 7.27 13.81 -5.55
N VAL A 593 8.49 14.33 -5.38
CA VAL A 593 9.63 13.54 -4.85
C VAL A 593 9.52 13.22 -3.36
N ASP A 594 8.67 13.95 -2.64
CA ASP A 594 8.46 13.81 -1.20
C ASP A 594 7.12 13.15 -0.85
N GLY A 595 6.35 12.70 -1.86
CA GLY A 595 5.06 12.04 -1.67
C GLY A 595 3.97 12.95 -1.12
N ARG A 596 4.18 14.27 -1.08
CA ARG A 596 3.15 15.23 -0.66
C ARG A 596 2.22 15.58 -1.82
N ARG A 597 1.01 16.04 -1.49
CA ARG A 597 -0.04 16.33 -2.47
C ARG A 597 0.32 17.46 -3.43
N SER A 598 -0.22 17.37 -4.65
CA SER A 598 -0.17 18.38 -5.70
C SER A 598 -1.59 18.74 -6.14
N ALA A 599 -1.78 19.98 -6.60
CA ALA A 599 -3.01 20.43 -7.24
C ALA A 599 -2.69 21.22 -8.50
N GLN A 600 -3.60 21.16 -9.46
CA GLN A 600 -3.51 21.86 -10.74
C GLN A 600 -4.88 22.42 -11.14
N PHE A 601 -4.86 23.56 -11.81
CA PHE A 601 -5.99 24.15 -12.51
C PHE A 601 -5.50 24.66 -13.85
N GLU A 602 -6.36 24.56 -14.87
CA GLU A 602 -6.04 25.01 -16.21
C GLU A 602 -7.23 25.64 -16.91
N GLU A 603 -6.92 26.65 -17.72
CA GLU A 603 -7.86 27.20 -18.69
C GLU A 603 -7.15 27.45 -20.04
N THR A 604 -7.83 27.15 -21.13
CA THR A 604 -7.47 27.64 -22.47
C THR A 604 -7.97 29.08 -22.62
N ILE A 605 -7.06 30.00 -22.95
CA ILE A 605 -7.37 31.43 -23.09
C ILE A 605 -7.06 31.98 -24.49
N LEU A 606 -7.87 32.93 -24.95
CA LEU A 606 -7.67 33.71 -26.17
C LEU A 606 -7.29 35.14 -25.80
N ILE A 607 -6.14 35.62 -26.29
CA ILE A 607 -5.79 37.03 -26.18
C ILE A 607 -6.66 37.82 -27.17
N THR A 608 -7.43 38.77 -26.67
CA THR A 608 -8.27 39.66 -27.48
C THR A 608 -7.55 40.99 -27.71
N GLU A 609 -8.16 41.89 -28.50
CA GLU A 609 -7.57 43.21 -28.78
C GLU A 609 -7.35 44.07 -27.52
N THR A 610 -8.10 43.83 -26.45
CA THR A 610 -8.09 44.66 -25.23
C THR A 610 -7.81 43.88 -23.95
N GLY A 611 -7.75 42.55 -24.00
CA GLY A 611 -7.66 41.72 -22.81
C GLY A 611 -7.53 40.23 -23.15
N VAL A 612 -8.28 39.42 -22.41
CA VAL A 612 -8.30 37.96 -22.53
C VAL A 612 -9.74 37.46 -22.48
N GLU A 613 -10.03 36.40 -23.22
CA GLU A 613 -11.25 35.62 -23.12
C GLU A 613 -10.88 34.21 -22.60
N ILE A 614 -11.57 33.75 -21.56
CA ILE A 614 -11.40 32.38 -21.04
C ILE A 614 -12.35 31.46 -21.81
N LEU A 615 -11.81 30.69 -22.76
CA LEU A 615 -12.62 29.91 -23.70
C LEU A 615 -13.29 28.69 -23.03
N THR A 616 -12.67 28.18 -21.97
CA THR A 616 -13.08 26.99 -21.21
C THR A 616 -13.98 27.31 -20.02
N ARG A 617 -14.46 28.54 -19.89
CA ARG A 617 -15.43 28.93 -18.85
C ARG A 617 -16.83 29.13 -19.45
N ILE A 618 -17.88 28.64 -18.78
CA ILE A 618 -19.26 28.88 -19.23
C ILE A 618 -19.60 30.36 -19.01
N PRO A 619 -20.12 31.09 -20.03
CA PRO A 619 -20.58 32.46 -19.85
C PRO A 619 -21.70 32.53 -18.80
N ALA A 620 -21.64 33.48 -17.87
CA ALA A 620 -22.58 33.65 -16.75
C ALA A 620 -24.07 33.86 -17.12
N SER A 621 -24.45 33.80 -18.41
CA SER A 621 -25.78 34.13 -18.91
C SER A 621 -26.74 32.94 -19.13
N SER A 622 -26.31 31.69 -18.89
CA SER A 622 -27.14 30.49 -19.17
C SER A 622 -27.89 29.91 -17.95
N SER A 623 -27.46 30.20 -16.72
CA SER A 623 -28.05 29.67 -15.48
C SER A 623 -29.36 30.35 -15.06
N SER A 624 -29.60 31.59 -15.49
CA SER A 624 -30.75 32.40 -15.04
C SER A 624 -32.04 32.20 -15.85
N LYS A 625 -31.98 31.59 -17.05
CA LYS A 625 -33.17 31.40 -17.92
C LYS A 625 -33.89 30.06 -17.73
N LYS A 626 -33.21 28.97 -17.34
CA LYS A 626 -33.87 27.67 -17.09
C LYS A 626 -34.72 27.67 -15.80
N ASN A 627 -34.33 28.42 -14.77
CA ASN A 627 -35.07 28.50 -13.51
C ASN A 627 -36.37 29.34 -13.56
N LYS A 628 -36.54 30.23 -14.55
CA LYS A 628 -37.79 30.99 -14.73
C LYS A 628 -38.90 30.20 -15.45
N LYS A 629 -38.56 29.21 -16.29
CA LYS A 629 -39.56 28.39 -17.00
C LYS A 629 -40.16 27.29 -16.12
N LYS A 630 -39.37 26.70 -15.20
CA LYS A 630 -39.86 25.67 -14.26
C LYS A 630 -40.82 26.22 -13.19
N LYS A 631 -40.66 27.49 -12.76
CA LYS A 631 -41.54 28.12 -11.76
C LYS A 631 -42.93 28.54 -12.28
N LYS A 632 -43.13 28.69 -13.61
CA LYS A 632 -44.45 29.09 -14.16
C LYS A 632 -45.41 27.91 -14.37
N ASN A 633 -44.91 26.70 -14.60
CA ASN A 633 -45.77 25.54 -14.89
C ASN A 633 -46.17 24.73 -13.65
N ALA A 634 -45.60 25.01 -12.46
CA ALA A 634 -45.90 24.28 -11.23
C ALA A 634 -47.08 24.85 -10.41
N SER A 635 -47.78 25.89 -10.90
CA SER A 635 -48.89 26.54 -10.18
C SER A 635 -50.30 26.18 -10.70
N ALA A 636 -50.40 25.26 -11.66
CA ALA A 636 -51.69 24.88 -12.25
C ALA A 636 -51.78 23.36 -12.46
N ALA A 637 -51.98 22.61 -11.38
CA ALA A 637 -52.71 21.32 -11.35
C ALA A 637 -52.53 20.66 -9.97
N ALA A 638 -53.47 20.90 -9.06
CA ALA A 638 -53.69 20.04 -7.91
C ALA A 638 -55.20 19.84 -7.77
N ASN A 639 -55.71 18.73 -8.30
CA ASN A 639 -56.92 18.02 -7.87
C ASN A 639 -57.15 16.81 -8.79
N GLY A 640 -57.14 15.59 -8.23
CA GLY A 640 -57.59 14.40 -8.95
C GLY A 640 -56.95 13.07 -8.50
N THR A 641 -57.66 12.42 -7.59
CA THR A 641 -57.71 10.99 -7.18
C THR A 641 -57.08 9.88 -8.05
N ALA A 642 -56.63 8.84 -7.34
CA ALA A 642 -55.92 7.63 -7.77
C ALA A 642 -56.77 6.52 -8.44
N THR A 643 -56.11 5.69 -9.26
CA THR A 643 -56.20 4.20 -9.33
C THR A 643 -54.98 3.64 -10.10
N PRO A 644 -54.52 2.39 -9.85
CA PRO A 644 -53.24 1.87 -10.34
C PRO A 644 -53.39 1.03 -11.61
N ASP A 645 -52.45 1.15 -12.54
CA ASP A 645 -52.13 0.08 -13.48
C ASP A 645 -50.64 0.04 -13.80
N SER A 646 -50.20 -1.17 -14.09
CA SER A 646 -48.86 -1.72 -14.17
C SER A 646 -48.10 -1.37 -15.47
N SER A 647 -46.80 -1.63 -15.43
CA SER A 647 -45.81 -1.57 -16.53
C SER A 647 -45.13 -0.21 -16.77
N ALA A 648 -43.96 -0.01 -16.16
CA ALA A 648 -42.82 0.70 -16.77
C ALA A 648 -41.56 0.48 -15.93
N THR A 649 -40.47 0.17 -16.62
CA THR A 649 -39.07 0.10 -16.19
C THR A 649 -38.64 1.28 -15.31
N PRO A 650 -37.77 1.09 -14.29
CA PRO A 650 -37.39 2.19 -13.40
C PRO A 650 -36.42 3.15 -14.09
N GLU A 651 -36.87 4.41 -14.25
CA GLU A 651 -36.00 5.56 -14.44
C GLU A 651 -35.13 5.72 -13.18
N VAL A 652 -33.82 5.64 -13.35
CA VAL A 652 -32.85 5.97 -12.30
C VAL A 652 -32.79 7.50 -12.18
N GLY A 653 -33.49 8.02 -11.18
CA GLY A 653 -33.40 9.43 -10.78
C GLY A 653 -31.97 9.79 -10.39
N THR A 654 -31.40 10.79 -11.05
CA THR A 654 -30.08 11.34 -10.76
C THR A 654 -30.17 12.26 -9.54
N PRO A 655 -29.47 11.99 -8.42
CA PRO A 655 -29.25 13.00 -7.40
C PRO A 655 -28.14 13.92 -7.90
N ALA A 656 -28.50 15.13 -8.34
CA ALA A 656 -27.55 16.20 -8.57
C ALA A 656 -26.92 16.59 -7.21
N SER A 657 -25.70 16.11 -6.94
CA SER A 657 -25.03 16.23 -5.65
C SER A 657 -24.22 17.53 -5.51
N GLU A 658 -23.98 17.89 -4.25
CA GLU A 658 -23.44 19.16 -3.73
C GLU A 658 -21.98 19.47 -4.11
N VAL A 659 -21.28 18.57 -4.81
CA VAL A 659 -19.84 18.69 -5.12
C VAL A 659 -19.54 19.87 -6.05
N ALA A 660 -20.38 20.10 -7.07
CA ALA A 660 -20.21 21.23 -8.01
C ALA A 660 -20.46 22.62 -7.37
N LYS A 661 -21.13 22.67 -6.20
CA LYS A 661 -21.30 23.93 -5.44
C LYS A 661 -20.15 24.20 -4.47
N GLY A 662 -19.32 23.20 -4.16
CA GLY A 662 -18.22 23.33 -3.19
C GLY A 662 -17.09 24.25 -3.65
N LEU A 663 -16.85 24.37 -4.96
CA LEU A 663 -15.77 25.19 -5.52
C LEU A 663 -16.05 26.71 -5.48
N ASP A 664 -17.32 27.11 -5.48
CA ASP A 664 -17.72 28.53 -5.41
C ASP A 664 -17.63 29.09 -3.97
N GLY A 665 -17.47 28.24 -2.96
CA GLY A 665 -17.45 28.60 -1.52
C GLY A 665 -16.08 28.56 -0.85
N LEU A 666 -15.00 28.25 -1.57
CA LEU A 666 -13.64 28.24 -1.04
C LEU A 666 -13.02 29.64 -1.17
N GLU A 667 -13.34 30.53 -0.24
CA GLU A 667 -12.67 31.84 -0.11
C GLU A 667 -11.35 31.67 0.65
N VAL A 668 -10.28 32.30 0.15
CA VAL A 668 -8.99 32.35 0.85
C VAL A 668 -9.10 33.39 1.96
N GLU A 669 -8.97 32.98 3.23
CA GLU A 669 -8.83 33.95 4.33
C GLU A 669 -7.52 34.73 4.15
N ALA A 670 -7.65 36.04 3.85
CA ALA A 670 -6.52 36.94 3.78
C ALA A 670 -6.00 37.21 5.20
N SER A 671 -4.91 36.54 5.59
CA SER A 671 -4.16 36.93 6.78
C SER A 671 -3.39 38.21 6.49
N SER A 672 -3.79 39.29 7.17
CA SER A 672 -3.16 40.62 7.20
C SER A 672 -1.71 40.61 7.69
#